data_AF-A0A182JWY0-F1
#
_entry.id   AF-A0A182JWY0-F1
#
_cell.length_a   1.000
_cell.length_b   1.000
_cell.length_c   1.000
_cell.angle_alpha   90.00
_cell.angle_beta   90.00
_cell.angle_gamma   90.00
#
_symmetry.space_group_name_H-M   'P 1'
#
loop_
_entity.id
_entity.type
_entity.pdbx_description
1 polymer ?
#
loop_
_entity_poly.entity_id
_entity_poly.type
_entity_poly.pdbx_seq_one_letter_code
_entity_poly.pdbx_strand_id
1 'polypeptide(L)'
;MRWLLCLVTIGLAGVLAEARDIRQDIPAEVPEFGNYATACSIRTTGDLPRPQPLILTPGTDQFRYPATGNGLLQLNAGETLELACQEGFGLFPGKSSITVTCVLNDQFNYDSQIFAFRDFACTENWLSSARRTAQRCFNGATIVEIGFNVGQRFPKILDVCHDEVTLDNHYLVHEFTPANAGFQQGVPRPGWYQGDFYSGININGLYTVNTQRSTIATILNSQARANELVQGTDNGVFMARGHIAARADFIYGTQQNATFWFLNAAPQWQNFNAGNWERIESSVKTFVAMRNIRVRVYGGTYGVQTQADGNGDHREIFLDFNANGRTRVRAPKVYYKILHNEAQNSGIVLIGVNNVHISMEEIRRDYIFCTDVSNRIGWINWERENIALGYSYACEVNEFNRVTGHLPQLNPAHLERAGGCTVPFADLPYPEQPLILIPGTEKYWYPQDETRQILFPTGAPVELVCQQGFRLFPTQRSITVECVSNATFSFGGATYPMQSLACTSYWLSSAKTSQERCFNSSVIVKVGFELTDARWVNVFDVCYDEQLYHTHFVRHHMHRANGGYQSGNPRPSWYQGAYHAGVNINTLYTVNKQRETMALLLNSQSRADVLVQNTTNGIYMARGHIAARADFVYGTEQNATFWFLNAAPQWQNFNGINWERVESSVRDFVGKRDLELTVYSGTYGVQKQADGNGDYREIWLDFDPTEGRRRAPAPMLYYKILHDEAANSGIAIVGVNNVHVPIELILREYVVCKDIGDQVEWIDWERTNVTIGYCYACEVNAFNTAIGKPHPQLNVAKLLTSAGRRSTFALVALFAGLGLHVVLAVVRSTLRFGA
;
A
#
# COMPACT_ATOMS: atom_id res chain seq x y z
N MET A 1 77.58 30.29 -49.79
CA MET A 1 78.36 31.54 -49.95
C MET A 1 77.45 32.71 -49.56
N ARG A 2 77.79 33.51 -48.51
CA ARG A 2 77.14 34.78 -48.06
C ARG A 2 75.63 34.68 -47.67
N TRP A 3 75.22 34.95 -46.42
CA TRP A 3 74.99 36.27 -45.75
C TRP A 3 73.84 37.10 -46.40
N LEU A 4 72.89 37.77 -45.70
CA LEU A 4 72.40 37.77 -44.30
C LEU A 4 71.11 38.66 -44.21
N LEU A 5 70.22 38.47 -43.21
CA LEU A 5 69.15 39.43 -42.73
C LEU A 5 68.00 39.81 -43.72
N CYS A 6 66.77 40.22 -43.36
CA CYS A 6 66.02 40.38 -42.08
C CYS A 6 64.49 40.29 -42.43
N LEU A 7 63.57 39.70 -41.65
CA LEU A 7 62.80 40.38 -40.57
C LEU A 7 61.86 39.38 -39.83
N VAL A 8 62.14 39.16 -38.53
CA VAL A 8 61.26 39.30 -37.34
C VAL A 8 59.83 39.82 -37.62
N THR A 9 58.70 39.36 -37.02
CA THR A 9 58.29 38.31 -36.03
C THR A 9 56.72 38.20 -36.13
N ILE A 10 55.90 37.45 -35.36
CA ILE A 10 56.01 36.61 -34.13
C ILE A 10 54.92 35.51 -34.13
N GLY A 11 54.96 34.53 -33.22
CA GLY A 11 53.82 33.64 -32.91
C GLY A 11 54.22 32.22 -32.47
N LEU A 12 54.65 32.07 -31.21
CA LEU A 12 55.20 30.80 -30.69
C LEU A 12 54.41 30.29 -29.47
N ALA A 13 54.43 28.97 -29.29
CA ALA A 13 53.67 28.25 -28.28
C ALA A 13 54.38 28.14 -26.92
N GLY A 14 53.60 27.95 -25.87
CA GLY A 14 53.70 26.69 -25.11
C GLY A 14 54.40 26.67 -23.74
N VAL A 15 53.70 26.01 -22.81
CA VAL A 15 54.22 25.10 -21.76
C VAL A 15 54.60 25.69 -20.37
N LEU A 16 53.68 25.43 -19.43
CA LEU A 16 53.82 24.98 -18.02
C LEU A 16 54.89 25.58 -17.08
N ALA A 17 54.41 26.11 -15.94
CA ALA A 17 54.93 25.81 -14.60
C ALA A 17 53.88 26.13 -13.51
N GLU A 18 53.91 25.42 -12.39
CA GLU A 18 53.05 25.64 -11.21
C GLU A 18 53.67 26.63 -10.21
N ALA A 19 52.88 27.47 -9.52
CA ALA A 19 52.96 27.74 -8.06
C ALA A 19 52.14 28.97 -7.58
N ARG A 20 51.24 28.70 -6.63
CA ARG A 20 50.70 29.52 -5.50
C ARG A 20 50.72 31.07 -5.47
N ASP A 21 49.49 31.58 -5.24
CA ASP A 21 49.06 32.48 -4.14
C ASP A 21 49.47 33.97 -4.15
N ILE A 22 48.50 34.83 -4.48
CA ILE A 22 48.36 36.19 -3.94
C ILE A 22 46.89 36.36 -3.51
N ARG A 23 46.68 36.86 -2.28
CA ARG A 23 45.37 37.11 -1.66
C ARG A 23 44.83 38.50 -1.96
N GLN A 24 43.53 38.67 -1.69
CA GLN A 24 42.78 39.93 -1.54
C GLN A 24 42.53 40.70 -2.87
N ASP A 25 41.35 41.28 -3.12
CA ASP A 25 40.25 41.65 -2.20
C ASP A 25 38.85 41.13 -2.56
N ILE A 26 37.97 41.11 -1.56
CA ILE A 26 36.54 40.78 -1.65
C ILE A 26 35.71 42.07 -1.62
N PRO A 27 34.84 42.31 -2.60
CA PRO A 27 33.59 43.05 -2.40
C PRO A 27 32.46 42.06 -2.10
N ALA A 28 31.78 42.24 -0.97
CA ALA A 28 30.62 41.43 -0.62
C ALA A 28 29.39 41.89 -1.40
N GLU A 29 28.70 40.95 -2.05
CA GLU A 29 27.24 40.74 -1.92
C GLU A 29 26.83 39.53 -2.77
N VAL A 30 26.58 38.40 -2.10
CA VAL A 30 26.00 37.20 -2.71
C VAL A 30 24.50 37.22 -2.38
N PRO A 31 23.60 37.20 -3.38
CA PRO A 31 22.20 36.88 -3.13
C PRO A 31 22.11 35.43 -2.63
N GLU A 32 21.53 35.21 -1.46
CA GLU A 32 21.35 33.87 -0.89
C GLU A 32 20.56 32.97 -1.86
N PHE A 33 21.20 31.93 -2.36
CA PHE A 33 20.48 30.75 -2.83
C PHE A 33 19.94 30.03 -1.60
N GLY A 34 18.64 30.17 -1.35
CA GLY A 34 17.99 29.63 -0.16
C GLY A 34 18.24 28.13 0.00
N ASN A 35 18.80 27.74 1.15
CA ASN A 35 18.89 26.35 1.55
C ASN A 35 17.48 25.76 1.62
N TYR A 36 17.16 24.79 0.75
CA TYR A 36 16.02 23.92 0.97
C TYR A 36 16.30 23.05 2.20
N ALA A 37 15.86 23.55 3.36
CA ALA A 37 16.10 22.91 4.64
C ALA A 37 15.41 21.53 4.68
N THR A 38 16.18 20.52 5.08
CA THR A 38 15.81 19.12 4.92
C THR A 38 14.76 18.70 5.95
N ALA A 39 13.73 17.97 5.51
CA ALA A 39 12.64 17.52 6.36
C ALA A 39 13.11 16.64 7.55
N CYS A 40 12.38 16.70 8.66
CA CYS A 40 12.52 15.76 9.76
C CYS A 40 11.67 14.51 9.54
N SER A 41 12.10 13.41 10.16
CA SER A 41 11.56 12.08 9.92
C SER A 41 11.71 11.21 11.17
N ILE A 42 10.59 10.77 11.73
CA ILE A 42 10.52 9.98 12.97
C ILE A 42 9.75 8.69 12.70
N ARG A 43 10.36 7.51 12.92
CA ARG A 43 9.64 6.23 12.80
C ARG A 43 8.76 5.99 14.02
N THR A 44 7.51 5.57 13.80
CA THR A 44 6.58 5.16 14.87
C THR A 44 7.14 4.01 15.70
N THR A 45 7.94 3.13 15.07
CA THR A 45 8.68 2.05 15.73
C THR A 45 10.18 2.30 15.61
N GLY A 46 10.86 2.39 16.76
CA GLY A 46 12.32 2.54 16.86
C GLY A 46 12.75 3.90 17.42
N ASP A 47 12.21 5.00 16.89
CA ASP A 47 12.71 6.35 17.19
C ASP A 47 11.95 7.08 18.30
N LEU A 48 10.74 6.61 18.66
CA LEU A 48 9.94 7.22 19.71
C LEU A 48 10.51 6.93 21.12
N PRO A 49 10.64 7.95 21.98
CA PRO A 49 11.18 7.81 23.33
C PRO A 49 10.31 6.92 24.24
N ARG A 50 10.91 6.44 25.33
CA ARG A 50 10.25 5.64 26.37
C ARG A 50 10.74 6.08 27.76
N PRO A 51 9.87 6.51 28.69
CA PRO A 51 8.43 6.78 28.53
C PRO A 51 8.11 7.82 27.44
N GLN A 52 6.97 7.63 26.77
CA GLN A 52 6.61 8.34 25.54
C GLN A 52 5.71 9.56 25.82
N PRO A 53 5.98 10.75 25.24
CA PRO A 53 5.09 11.91 25.29
C PRO A 53 3.88 11.75 24.37
N LEU A 54 2.85 12.56 24.58
CA LEU A 54 1.86 12.80 23.53
C LEU A 54 2.50 13.65 22.43
N ILE A 55 2.17 13.35 21.17
CA ILE A 55 2.65 14.07 20.00
C ILE A 55 1.44 14.79 19.40
N LEU A 56 1.38 16.11 19.59
CA LEU A 56 0.21 16.94 19.31
C LEU A 56 0.54 18.01 18.26
N THR A 57 -0.49 18.43 17.52
CA THR A 57 -0.45 19.67 16.75
C THR A 57 -0.51 20.86 17.72
N PRO A 58 0.47 21.78 17.71
CA PRO A 58 0.65 22.79 18.76
C PRO A 58 -0.62 23.56 19.15
N GLY A 59 -0.94 23.55 20.45
CA GLY A 59 -2.06 24.30 21.03
C GLY A 59 -3.44 23.68 20.79
N THR A 60 -3.54 22.50 20.16
CA THR A 60 -4.81 21.84 19.81
C THR A 60 -5.02 20.53 20.57
N ASP A 61 -6.24 20.00 20.59
CA ASP A 61 -6.54 18.64 21.08
C ASP A 61 -6.15 17.53 20.08
N GLN A 62 -5.56 17.87 18.93
CA GLN A 62 -5.32 16.94 17.83
C GLN A 62 -3.93 16.30 17.93
N PHE A 63 -3.89 14.98 17.84
CA PHE A 63 -2.65 14.22 17.65
C PHE A 63 -2.07 14.46 16.25
N ARG A 64 -0.75 14.63 16.15
CA ARG A 64 -0.05 14.74 14.86
C ARG A 64 0.41 13.35 14.42
N TYR A 65 -0.25 12.79 13.42
CA TYR A 65 0.06 11.46 12.87
C TYR A 65 0.96 11.52 11.62
N PRO A 66 1.57 10.39 11.20
CA PRO A 66 2.06 10.18 9.82
C PRO A 66 0.99 10.51 8.76
N ALA A 67 1.42 10.77 7.53
CA ALA A 67 0.50 10.96 6.40
C ALA A 67 0.07 9.64 5.72
N THR A 68 0.88 8.58 5.86
CA THR A 68 0.70 7.29 5.17
C THR A 68 0.94 6.11 6.11
N GLY A 69 0.59 4.90 5.67
CA GLY A 69 0.74 3.66 6.43
C GLY A 69 2.18 3.16 6.63
N ASN A 70 3.21 3.90 6.19
CA ASN A 70 4.61 3.48 6.29
C ASN A 70 5.22 3.63 7.69
N GLY A 71 4.48 4.18 8.67
CA GLY A 71 4.95 4.40 10.03
C GLY A 71 5.98 5.52 10.16
N LEU A 72 5.98 6.52 9.27
CA LEU A 72 6.94 7.62 9.26
C LEU A 72 6.24 8.97 9.45
N LEU A 73 6.45 9.60 10.61
CA LEU A 73 6.03 10.99 10.83
C LEU A 73 7.06 11.92 10.19
N GLN A 74 6.65 12.60 9.13
CA GLN A 74 7.46 13.58 8.40
C GLN A 74 7.01 15.01 8.71
N LEU A 75 7.99 15.91 8.83
CA LEU A 75 7.81 17.34 9.09
C LEU A 75 8.72 18.16 8.18
N ASN A 76 8.24 19.31 7.71
CA ASN A 76 9.11 20.27 7.04
C ASN A 76 10.05 20.93 8.06
N ALA A 77 11.24 21.35 7.62
CA ALA A 77 12.12 22.16 8.47
C ALA A 77 11.41 23.45 8.90
N GLY A 78 11.50 23.79 10.18
CA GLY A 78 10.71 24.87 10.80
C GLY A 78 9.28 24.50 11.21
N GLU A 79 8.74 23.35 10.81
CA GLU A 79 7.46 22.83 11.33
C GLU A 79 7.62 22.43 12.81
N THR A 80 6.56 22.64 13.60
CA THR A 80 6.60 22.46 15.06
C THR A 80 5.69 21.33 15.54
N LEU A 81 6.16 20.60 16.55
CA LEU A 81 5.37 19.65 17.33
C LEU A 81 5.17 20.18 18.73
N GLU A 82 4.00 19.96 19.31
CA GLU A 82 3.85 19.99 20.76
C GLU A 82 4.07 18.58 21.31
N LEU A 83 4.99 18.47 22.25
CA LEU A 83 5.21 17.28 23.05
C LEU A 83 4.67 17.56 24.46
N ALA A 84 3.96 16.59 25.05
CA ALA A 84 3.44 16.72 26.41
C ALA A 84 3.71 15.47 27.26
N CYS A 85 3.96 15.70 28.55
CA CYS A 85 4.20 14.70 29.58
C CYS A 85 3.50 15.12 30.89
N GLN A 86 2.79 14.21 31.55
CA GLN A 86 2.04 14.53 32.78
C GLN A 86 2.96 15.12 33.88
N GLU A 87 3.97 14.35 34.29
CA GLU A 87 4.95 14.72 35.31
C GLU A 87 6.26 15.29 34.71
N GLY A 88 6.16 15.81 33.47
CA GLY A 88 7.23 16.46 32.73
C GLY A 88 8.25 15.54 32.03
N PHE A 89 9.28 16.16 31.44
CA PHE A 89 10.33 15.48 30.66
C PHE A 89 11.55 15.14 31.51
N GLY A 90 12.24 14.05 31.17
CA GLY A 90 13.48 13.65 31.86
C GLY A 90 14.60 14.69 31.76
N LEU A 91 14.74 15.34 30.59
CA LEU A 91 15.70 16.44 30.40
C LEU A 91 15.16 17.83 30.80
N PHE A 92 13.84 18.00 30.86
CA PHE A 92 13.17 19.27 31.18
C PHE A 92 12.16 19.08 32.32
N PRO A 93 12.64 18.76 33.53
CA PRO A 93 11.77 18.49 34.68
C PRO A 93 10.90 19.71 35.00
N GLY A 94 9.64 19.47 35.34
CA GLY A 94 8.65 20.52 35.60
C GLY A 94 8.05 21.20 34.37
N LYS A 95 8.46 20.85 33.14
CA LYS A 95 7.76 21.25 31.90
C LYS A 95 6.77 20.16 31.48
N SER A 96 5.47 20.38 31.61
CA SER A 96 4.45 19.39 31.22
C SER A 96 4.04 19.45 29.74
N SER A 97 4.35 20.55 29.05
CA SER A 97 4.24 20.69 27.59
C SER A 97 5.39 21.56 27.07
N ILE A 98 5.91 21.19 25.91
CA ILE A 98 6.97 21.90 25.18
C ILE A 98 6.66 21.91 23.68
N THR A 99 7.03 22.99 22.99
CA THR A 99 6.99 23.04 21.53
C THR A 99 8.41 22.85 20.99
N VAL A 100 8.60 21.88 20.11
CA VAL A 100 9.90 21.57 19.48
C VAL A 100 9.82 21.84 17.97
N THR A 101 10.88 22.40 17.41
CA THR A 101 10.92 22.80 15.99
C THR A 101 11.81 21.86 15.19
N CYS A 102 11.32 21.33 14.07
CA CYS A 102 12.11 20.49 13.17
C CYS A 102 13.33 21.25 12.62
N VAL A 103 14.52 20.63 12.69
CA VAL A 103 15.76 21.13 12.09
C VAL A 103 16.17 20.28 10.89
N LEU A 104 16.43 18.99 11.10
CA LEU A 104 16.98 18.05 10.11
C LEU A 104 16.87 16.60 10.64
N ASN A 105 16.44 15.63 9.82
CA ASN A 105 16.41 14.21 10.19
C ASN A 105 15.62 13.93 11.49
N ASP A 106 16.25 13.41 12.55
CA ASP A 106 15.63 13.23 13.87
C ASP A 106 15.95 14.37 14.86
N GLN A 107 16.54 15.47 14.39
CA GLN A 107 16.99 16.60 15.21
C GLN A 107 15.96 17.73 15.29
N PHE A 108 15.69 18.17 16.53
CA PHE A 108 14.74 19.21 16.86
C PHE A 108 15.36 20.27 17.77
N ASN A 109 15.03 21.53 17.50
CA ASN A 109 15.39 22.66 18.35
C ASN A 109 14.36 22.81 19.48
N TYR A 110 14.86 22.89 20.72
CA TYR A 110 14.13 23.33 21.89
C TYR A 110 15.02 24.29 22.71
N ASP A 111 14.50 25.48 23.02
CA ASP A 111 15.20 26.53 23.78
C ASP A 111 16.63 26.85 23.27
N SER A 112 16.76 26.96 21.94
CA SER A 112 18.03 27.20 21.21
C SER A 112 19.07 26.07 21.32
N GLN A 113 18.68 24.88 21.76
CA GLN A 113 19.50 23.67 21.79
C GLN A 113 18.92 22.58 20.89
N ILE A 114 19.79 21.79 20.27
CA ILE A 114 19.40 20.71 19.35
C ILE A 114 19.46 19.37 20.08
N PHE A 115 18.35 18.64 20.04
CA PHE A 115 18.19 17.30 20.62
C PHE A 115 17.71 16.31 19.54
N ALA A 116 18.01 15.03 19.71
CA ALA A 116 17.36 13.99 18.91
C ALA A 116 15.94 13.74 19.44
N PHE A 117 15.00 13.33 18.59
CA PHE A 117 13.60 13.15 19.02
C PHE A 117 13.43 12.14 20.17
N ARG A 118 14.34 11.16 20.26
CA ARG A 118 14.44 10.16 21.33
C ARG A 118 14.78 10.73 22.71
N ASP A 119 15.26 11.97 22.78
CA ASP A 119 15.71 12.60 24.03
C ASP A 119 14.56 13.24 24.81
N PHE A 120 13.42 13.51 24.14
CA PHE A 120 12.19 14.05 24.74
C PHE A 120 11.34 12.99 25.47
N ALA A 121 11.98 12.13 26.25
CA ALA A 121 11.29 11.14 27.08
C ALA A 121 10.57 11.81 28.27
N CYS A 122 9.38 11.31 28.62
CA CYS A 122 8.73 11.67 29.88
C CYS A 122 9.45 11.04 31.08
N THR A 123 9.29 11.64 32.25
CA THR A 123 9.74 11.07 33.54
C THR A 123 9.06 9.72 33.84
N GLU A 124 7.78 9.58 33.49
CA GLU A 124 6.99 8.36 33.66
C GLU A 124 5.99 8.11 32.53
N ASN A 125 5.35 6.94 32.51
CA ASN A 125 4.33 6.61 31.50
C ASN A 125 3.01 7.33 31.81
N TRP A 126 2.57 8.19 30.90
CA TRP A 126 1.30 8.90 31.06
C TRP A 126 0.11 7.92 31.04
N LEU A 127 -0.63 7.87 32.16
CA LEU A 127 -1.91 7.19 32.25
C LEU A 127 -3.04 8.06 31.69
N SER A 128 -3.81 7.51 30.74
CA SER A 128 -5.03 8.17 30.24
C SER A 128 -6.08 8.34 31.34
N SER A 129 -7.01 9.26 31.13
CA SER A 129 -8.18 9.50 31.97
C SER A 129 -9.47 9.23 31.19
N ALA A 130 -10.53 8.83 31.90
CA ALA A 130 -11.88 8.70 31.37
C ALA A 130 -12.81 9.70 32.06
N ARG A 131 -13.65 10.43 31.31
CA ARG A 131 -14.58 11.44 31.85
C ARG A 131 -16.00 11.28 31.30
N ARG A 132 -16.99 11.38 32.18
CA ARG A 132 -18.41 11.41 31.81
C ARG A 132 -18.75 12.72 31.10
N THR A 133 -19.62 12.66 30.10
CA THR A 133 -20.19 13.86 29.45
C THR A 133 -21.65 14.05 29.81
N ALA A 134 -22.24 15.18 29.43
CA ALA A 134 -23.68 15.40 29.49
C ALA A 134 -24.45 14.67 28.36
N GLN A 135 -23.76 14.12 27.35
CA GLN A 135 -24.39 13.51 26.19
C GLN A 135 -24.91 12.12 26.52
N ARG A 136 -26.17 11.87 26.14
CA ARG A 136 -26.81 10.55 26.19
C ARG A 136 -26.64 9.81 24.87
N CYS A 137 -26.65 8.49 24.96
CA CYS A 137 -26.57 7.58 23.83
C CYS A 137 -27.68 6.52 23.92
N PHE A 138 -27.44 5.33 23.36
CA PHE A 138 -28.43 4.25 23.28
C PHE A 138 -29.05 3.93 24.65
N ASN A 139 -30.38 3.73 24.68
CA ASN A 139 -31.13 3.37 25.88
C ASN A 139 -30.94 4.30 27.11
N GLY A 140 -30.56 5.58 26.90
CA GLY A 140 -30.33 6.54 27.99
C GLY A 140 -28.95 6.42 28.68
N ALA A 141 -28.09 5.54 28.18
CA ALA A 141 -26.69 5.41 28.58
C ALA A 141 -25.90 6.73 28.36
N THR A 142 -24.69 6.81 28.92
CA THR A 142 -23.88 8.05 28.93
C THR A 142 -22.69 7.92 27.99
N ILE A 143 -22.36 8.98 27.25
CA ILE A 143 -21.08 9.06 26.54
C ILE A 143 -19.96 9.38 27.53
N VAL A 144 -18.94 8.53 27.56
CA VAL A 144 -17.69 8.68 28.32
C VAL A 144 -16.54 8.86 27.34
N GLU A 145 -15.74 9.91 27.52
CA GLU A 145 -14.56 10.17 26.70
C GLU A 145 -13.30 9.61 27.36
N ILE A 146 -12.43 8.93 26.59
CA ILE A 146 -11.10 8.49 27.05
C ILE A 146 -10.03 9.30 26.31
N GLY A 147 -9.09 9.87 27.06
CA GLY A 147 -8.07 10.80 26.56
C GLY A 147 -7.05 11.17 27.63
N PHE A 148 -6.45 12.35 27.51
CA PHE A 148 -5.40 12.84 28.40
C PHE A 148 -5.68 14.27 28.86
N ASN A 149 -5.37 14.62 30.11
CA ASN A 149 -5.60 15.99 30.62
C ASN A 149 -4.38 16.89 30.34
N VAL A 150 -4.44 17.75 29.32
CA VAL A 150 -3.33 18.64 28.93
C VAL A 150 -3.63 20.08 29.35
N GLY A 151 -3.52 20.35 30.64
CA GLY A 151 -4.00 21.61 31.23
C GLY A 151 -5.53 21.69 31.16
N GLN A 152 -6.07 22.61 30.34
CA GLN A 152 -7.52 22.71 30.08
C GLN A 152 -7.98 21.91 28.85
N ARG A 153 -7.03 21.37 28.06
CA ARG A 153 -7.29 20.56 26.86
C ARG A 153 -7.49 19.09 27.21
N PHE A 154 -8.17 18.37 26.32
CA PHE A 154 -8.39 16.93 26.43
C PHE A 154 -8.24 16.24 25.06
N PRO A 155 -7.00 15.92 24.62
CA PRO A 155 -6.75 15.07 23.47
C PRO A 155 -7.42 13.70 23.66
N LYS A 156 -8.58 13.53 23.01
CA LYS A 156 -9.43 12.35 23.06
C LYS A 156 -8.98 11.31 22.05
N ILE A 157 -9.11 10.04 22.42
CA ILE A 157 -8.90 8.90 21.50
C ILE A 157 -10.17 8.07 21.25
N LEU A 158 -11.11 8.07 22.21
CA LEU A 158 -12.30 7.21 22.19
C LEU A 158 -13.50 7.93 22.82
N ASP A 159 -14.67 7.79 22.17
CA ASP A 159 -15.98 7.96 22.80
C ASP A 159 -16.57 6.58 23.12
N VAL A 160 -17.16 6.38 24.30
CA VAL A 160 -17.78 5.12 24.73
C VAL A 160 -19.23 5.37 25.18
N CYS A 161 -20.18 4.62 24.63
CA CYS A 161 -21.56 4.59 25.12
C CYS A 161 -21.70 3.55 26.25
N HIS A 162 -21.64 4.02 27.50
CA HIS A 162 -21.59 3.18 28.70
C HIS A 162 -22.89 3.28 29.53
N ASP A 163 -23.49 2.13 29.82
CA ASP A 163 -24.65 1.98 30.71
C ASP A 163 -24.17 1.58 32.12
N GLU A 164 -24.12 2.53 33.04
CA GLU A 164 -23.74 2.30 34.44
C GLU A 164 -24.71 1.40 35.23
N VAL A 165 -25.88 1.09 34.68
CA VAL A 165 -26.93 0.30 35.34
C VAL A 165 -26.82 -1.19 34.97
N THR A 166 -26.43 -1.50 33.72
CA THR A 166 -26.14 -2.88 33.27
C THR A 166 -24.63 -3.20 33.22
N LEU A 167 -23.79 -2.17 33.35
CA LEU A 167 -22.32 -2.20 33.24
C LEU A 167 -21.80 -2.59 31.86
N ASP A 168 -22.61 -2.35 30.83
CA ASP A 168 -22.33 -2.72 29.44
C ASP A 168 -21.84 -1.52 28.60
N ASN A 169 -21.02 -1.84 27.60
CA ASN A 169 -20.48 -0.90 26.63
C ASN A 169 -21.14 -1.17 25.28
N HIS A 170 -22.18 -0.41 24.94
CA HIS A 170 -23.03 -0.67 23.76
C HIS A 170 -22.26 -0.51 22.45
N TYR A 171 -21.54 0.62 22.35
CA TYR A 171 -20.64 0.92 21.25
C TYR A 171 -19.61 1.95 21.70
N LEU A 172 -18.59 2.13 20.87
CA LEU A 172 -17.60 3.20 20.96
C LEU A 172 -17.35 3.80 19.58
N VAL A 173 -16.63 4.92 19.56
CA VAL A 173 -16.27 5.63 18.33
C VAL A 173 -14.79 5.99 18.36
N HIS A 174 -14.09 5.68 17.28
CA HIS A 174 -12.74 6.16 16.95
C HIS A 174 -12.65 6.37 15.43
N GLU A 175 -11.45 6.61 14.90
CA GLU A 175 -11.21 6.83 13.48
C GLU A 175 -10.03 6.01 12.97
N PHE A 176 -10.10 5.62 11.69
CA PHE A 176 -8.93 5.24 10.93
C PHE A 176 -8.60 6.28 9.87
N THR A 177 -7.31 6.54 9.75
CA THR A 177 -6.64 7.25 8.66
C THR A 177 -5.65 6.28 8.00
N PRO A 178 -5.02 6.63 6.87
CA PRO A 178 -4.00 5.77 6.26
C PRO A 178 -2.82 5.47 7.19
N ALA A 179 -2.53 6.34 8.15
CA ALA A 179 -1.45 6.19 9.12
C ALA A 179 -1.65 5.02 10.11
N ASN A 180 -2.89 4.55 10.33
CA ASN A 180 -3.16 3.49 11.29
C ASN A 180 -2.56 2.14 10.88
N ALA A 181 -2.30 1.90 9.59
CA ALA A 181 -1.52 0.73 9.16
C ALA A 181 -0.05 0.76 9.64
N GLY A 182 0.51 1.96 9.86
CA GLY A 182 1.87 2.19 10.36
C GLY A 182 1.97 2.27 11.90
N PHE A 183 1.04 1.65 12.63
CA PHE A 183 0.98 1.71 14.09
C PHE A 183 2.25 1.16 14.77
N GLN A 184 2.58 1.72 15.94
CA GLN A 184 3.78 1.36 16.69
C GLN A 184 3.75 -0.10 17.16
N GLN A 185 4.81 -0.85 16.87
CA GLN A 185 4.98 -2.24 17.30
C GLN A 185 5.74 -2.34 18.63
N GLY A 186 5.60 -3.49 19.31
CA GLY A 186 6.43 -3.81 20.49
C GLY A 186 6.23 -2.87 21.69
N VAL A 187 5.06 -2.27 21.84
CA VAL A 187 4.69 -1.47 23.02
C VAL A 187 4.33 -2.41 24.18
N PRO A 188 4.88 -2.24 25.40
CA PRO A 188 4.49 -3.02 26.59
C PRO A 188 3.00 -2.85 26.93
N ARG A 189 2.31 -3.90 27.38
CA ARG A 189 0.87 -3.86 27.72
C ARG A 189 0.69 -3.46 29.20
N PRO A 190 -0.18 -2.47 29.53
CA PRO A 190 -0.47 -2.11 30.92
C PRO A 190 -1.47 -3.10 31.55
N GLY A 191 -1.77 -2.87 32.84
CA GLY A 191 -2.95 -3.46 33.49
C GLY A 191 -4.26 -2.86 32.97
N TRP A 192 -5.38 -3.44 33.36
CA TRP A 192 -6.71 -2.93 33.01
C TRP A 192 -7.25 -1.96 34.07
N TYR A 193 -7.87 -0.87 33.63
CA TYR A 193 -8.39 0.21 34.48
C TYR A 193 -9.93 0.19 34.52
N GLN A 194 -10.52 0.11 35.71
CA GLN A 194 -11.99 0.15 35.88
C GLN A 194 -12.52 1.54 36.26
N GLY A 195 -11.70 2.40 36.89
CA GLY A 195 -12.17 3.67 37.46
C GLY A 195 -13.31 3.49 38.47
N ASP A 196 -14.20 4.48 38.51
CA ASP A 196 -15.42 4.48 39.33
C ASP A 196 -16.66 3.91 38.58
N PHE A 197 -16.53 3.62 37.28
CA PHE A 197 -17.62 3.18 36.38
C PHE A 197 -18.23 1.82 36.76
N TYR A 198 -17.45 0.94 37.41
CA TYR A 198 -17.87 -0.41 37.79
C TYR A 198 -18.13 -0.52 39.30
N SER A 199 -18.95 0.40 39.84
CA SER A 199 -19.19 0.52 41.27
C SER A 199 -19.81 -0.75 41.88
N GLY A 200 -19.32 -1.13 43.06
CA GLY A 200 -19.78 -2.30 43.81
C GLY A 200 -19.31 -3.66 43.26
N ILE A 201 -18.44 -3.70 42.23
CA ILE A 201 -17.83 -4.95 41.74
C ILE A 201 -16.32 -4.81 41.46
N ASN A 202 -15.63 -5.95 41.47
CA ASN A 202 -14.31 -6.11 40.87
C ASN A 202 -14.49 -6.67 39.45
N ILE A 203 -14.71 -5.78 38.46
CA ILE A 203 -14.94 -6.17 37.06
C ILE A 203 -13.81 -7.05 36.52
N ASN A 204 -12.55 -6.82 36.94
CA ASN A 204 -11.41 -7.61 36.53
C ASN A 204 -11.45 -9.06 37.08
N GLY A 205 -11.96 -9.25 38.29
CA GLY A 205 -12.12 -10.57 38.91
C GLY A 205 -13.13 -11.47 38.19
N LEU A 206 -14.15 -10.88 37.56
CA LEU A 206 -15.19 -11.62 36.81
C LEU A 206 -14.62 -12.41 35.63
N TYR A 207 -13.53 -11.92 35.03
CA TYR A 207 -12.87 -12.57 33.88
C TYR A 207 -11.95 -13.73 34.28
N THR A 208 -11.80 -14.09 35.56
CA THR A 208 -11.05 -15.30 35.91
C THR A 208 -11.84 -16.56 35.57
N VAL A 209 -11.16 -17.62 35.11
CA VAL A 209 -11.78 -18.91 34.76
C VAL A 209 -12.63 -19.48 35.90
N ASN A 210 -12.19 -19.32 37.15
CA ASN A 210 -12.92 -19.81 38.32
C ASN A 210 -14.19 -19.01 38.59
N THR A 211 -14.16 -17.67 38.47
CA THR A 211 -15.37 -16.85 38.60
C THR A 211 -16.34 -17.14 37.46
N GLN A 212 -15.88 -17.21 36.21
CA GLN A 212 -16.72 -17.58 35.06
C GLN A 212 -17.43 -18.93 35.28
N ARG A 213 -16.68 -19.96 35.72
CA ARG A 213 -17.24 -21.28 36.05
C ARG A 213 -18.28 -21.19 37.15
N SER A 214 -18.02 -20.45 38.22
CA SER A 214 -18.98 -20.28 39.32
C SER A 214 -20.25 -19.60 38.86
N THR A 215 -20.14 -18.47 38.13
CA THR A 215 -21.30 -17.72 37.63
C THR A 215 -22.12 -18.55 36.63
N ILE A 216 -21.47 -19.22 35.67
CA ILE A 216 -22.16 -20.07 34.69
C ILE A 216 -22.78 -21.31 35.36
N ALA A 217 -22.15 -21.88 36.39
CA ALA A 217 -22.74 -22.98 37.16
C ALA A 217 -24.03 -22.56 37.88
N THR A 218 -24.10 -21.31 38.38
CA THR A 218 -25.35 -20.73 38.92
C THR A 218 -26.41 -20.55 37.84
N ILE A 219 -26.05 -20.05 36.65
CA ILE A 219 -26.99 -19.82 35.54
C ILE A 219 -27.58 -21.14 35.00
N LEU A 220 -26.72 -22.16 34.79
CA LEU A 220 -27.10 -23.44 34.18
C LEU A 220 -27.46 -24.51 35.22
N ASN A 221 -27.48 -24.16 36.50
CA ASN A 221 -27.68 -25.07 37.64
C ASN A 221 -26.80 -26.34 37.58
N SER A 222 -25.56 -26.22 37.06
CA SER A 222 -24.67 -27.36 36.83
C SER A 222 -23.20 -26.95 36.76
N GLN A 223 -22.41 -27.36 37.77
CA GLN A 223 -20.96 -27.13 37.79
C GLN A 223 -20.22 -27.96 36.74
N ALA A 224 -20.69 -29.18 36.45
CA ALA A 224 -20.12 -30.02 35.40
C ALA A 224 -20.23 -29.32 34.03
N ARG A 225 -21.42 -28.82 33.70
CA ARG A 225 -21.66 -28.10 32.44
C ARG A 225 -20.83 -26.83 32.33
N ALA A 226 -20.69 -26.07 33.42
CA ALA A 226 -19.83 -24.89 33.45
C ALA A 226 -18.35 -25.21 33.22
N ASN A 227 -17.87 -26.36 33.72
CA ASN A 227 -16.49 -26.81 33.50
C ASN A 227 -16.22 -27.30 32.07
N GLU A 228 -17.24 -27.85 31.38
CA GLU A 228 -17.18 -28.20 29.95
C GLU A 228 -17.12 -26.95 29.04
N LEU A 229 -17.93 -25.94 29.36
CA LEU A 229 -18.03 -24.71 28.59
C LEU A 229 -16.83 -23.77 28.82
N VAL A 230 -16.33 -23.68 30.06
CA VAL A 230 -15.14 -22.87 30.38
C VAL A 230 -14.02 -23.82 30.81
N GLN A 231 -13.03 -24.03 29.94
CA GLN A 231 -12.04 -25.10 30.10
C GLN A 231 -10.71 -24.59 30.67
N GLY A 232 -10.19 -23.47 30.17
CA GLY A 232 -8.99 -22.85 30.73
C GLY A 232 -8.21 -21.99 29.74
N THR A 233 -7.10 -21.44 30.22
CA THR A 233 -6.20 -20.60 29.43
C THR A 233 -5.40 -21.40 28.40
N ASP A 234 -5.12 -22.66 28.67
CA ASP A 234 -4.20 -23.51 27.89
C ASP A 234 -4.75 -23.86 26.50
N ASN A 235 -6.08 -23.85 26.35
CA ASN A 235 -6.77 -24.11 25.09
C ASN A 235 -7.61 -22.92 24.58
N GLY A 236 -7.58 -21.78 25.26
CA GLY A 236 -8.30 -20.57 24.85
C GLY A 236 -9.82 -20.62 25.00
N VAL A 237 -10.39 -21.64 25.66
CA VAL A 237 -11.85 -21.77 25.84
C VAL A 237 -12.27 -21.13 27.17
N PHE A 238 -12.25 -19.80 27.18
CA PHE A 238 -12.75 -18.93 28.26
C PHE A 238 -13.09 -17.54 27.67
N MET A 239 -13.90 -16.75 28.38
CA MET A 239 -14.14 -15.36 28.00
C MET A 239 -13.02 -14.45 28.52
N ALA A 240 -12.27 -13.85 27.61
CA ALA A 240 -11.30 -12.80 27.89
C ALA A 240 -11.96 -11.41 27.90
N ARG A 241 -11.17 -10.42 28.32
CA ARG A 241 -11.46 -8.98 28.19
C ARG A 241 -11.25 -8.59 26.74
N GLY A 242 -12.24 -8.86 25.91
CA GLY A 242 -12.20 -8.57 24.47
C GLY A 242 -12.23 -7.06 24.27
N HIS A 243 -11.26 -6.53 23.55
CA HIS A 243 -11.25 -5.12 23.16
C HIS A 243 -12.39 -4.86 22.16
N ILE A 244 -13.10 -3.75 22.29
CA ILE A 244 -14.13 -3.32 21.32
C ILE A 244 -13.49 -2.44 20.22
N ALA A 245 -12.55 -1.57 20.60
CA ALA A 245 -11.55 -0.96 19.72
C ALA A 245 -10.20 -1.63 20.04
N ALA A 246 -9.59 -2.27 19.05
CA ALA A 246 -8.36 -3.01 19.25
C ALA A 246 -7.25 -2.06 19.71
N ARG A 247 -6.33 -2.58 20.53
CA ARG A 247 -5.09 -1.89 20.84
C ARG A 247 -4.36 -1.40 19.57
N ALA A 248 -4.26 -2.29 18.59
CA ALA A 248 -3.60 -2.03 17.31
C ALA A 248 -4.31 -0.98 16.45
N ASP A 249 -5.52 -0.53 16.83
CA ASP A 249 -6.24 0.52 16.12
C ASP A 249 -5.62 1.92 16.31
N PHE A 250 -4.72 2.07 17.30
CA PHE A 250 -4.09 3.33 17.67
C PHE A 250 -2.59 3.37 17.36
N ILE A 251 -2.12 4.52 16.87
CA ILE A 251 -0.78 4.66 16.27
C ILE A 251 0.31 4.69 17.34
N TYR A 252 0.17 5.52 18.37
CA TYR A 252 1.20 5.74 19.39
C TYR A 252 0.99 4.87 20.63
N GLY A 253 2.09 4.42 21.25
CA GLY A 253 2.08 3.59 22.45
C GLY A 253 1.30 4.16 23.63
N THR A 254 1.29 5.48 23.83
CA THR A 254 0.43 6.16 24.80
C THR A 254 -1.06 5.90 24.52
N GLN A 255 -1.49 6.06 23.27
CA GLN A 255 -2.86 5.79 22.82
C GLN A 255 -3.20 4.29 22.90
N GLN A 256 -2.27 3.41 22.51
CA GLN A 256 -2.41 1.95 22.65
C GLN A 256 -2.54 1.50 24.10
N ASN A 257 -1.93 2.20 25.05
CA ASN A 257 -2.06 1.87 26.47
C ASN A 257 -3.38 2.42 27.03
N ALA A 258 -3.87 3.53 26.50
CA ALA A 258 -5.18 4.11 26.80
C ALA A 258 -6.38 3.27 26.32
N THR A 259 -6.18 2.19 25.57
CA THR A 259 -7.28 1.25 25.22
C THR A 259 -7.65 0.29 26.35
N PHE A 260 -6.85 0.18 27.40
CA PHE A 260 -6.99 -0.82 28.48
C PHE A 260 -7.98 -0.41 29.59
N TRP A 261 -8.97 0.43 29.29
CA TRP A 261 -10.11 0.67 30.17
C TRP A 261 -11.16 -0.42 29.99
N PHE A 262 -11.80 -0.87 31.07
CA PHE A 262 -12.94 -1.79 30.97
C PHE A 262 -14.11 -1.21 30.16
N LEU A 263 -14.21 0.11 30.05
CA LEU A 263 -15.10 0.84 29.13
C LEU A 263 -14.89 0.45 27.64
N ASN A 264 -13.70 -0.03 27.27
CA ASN A 264 -13.37 -0.52 25.94
C ASN A 264 -13.41 -2.06 25.86
N ALA A 265 -14.10 -2.73 26.80
CA ALA A 265 -14.15 -4.19 26.85
C ALA A 265 -15.55 -4.77 27.03
N ALA A 266 -15.68 -6.02 26.60
CA ALA A 266 -16.80 -6.89 26.95
C ALA A 266 -16.29 -8.35 27.04
N PRO A 267 -17.12 -9.31 27.49
CA PRO A 267 -16.78 -10.73 27.47
C PRO A 267 -16.62 -11.24 26.03
N GLN A 268 -15.47 -11.83 25.71
CA GLN A 268 -15.18 -12.37 24.38
C GLN A 268 -14.50 -13.73 24.48
N TRP A 269 -15.01 -14.76 23.82
CA TRP A 269 -14.32 -16.06 23.79
C TRP A 269 -12.91 -15.91 23.18
N GLN A 270 -11.89 -16.36 23.90
CA GLN A 270 -10.49 -16.02 23.58
C GLN A 270 -10.01 -16.63 22.25
N ASN A 271 -10.56 -17.77 21.84
CA ASN A 271 -10.34 -18.38 20.51
C ASN A 271 -11.03 -17.63 19.36
N PHE A 272 -12.14 -16.93 19.61
CA PHE A 272 -12.72 -15.97 18.66
C PHE A 272 -11.90 -14.67 18.58
N ASN A 273 -11.53 -14.12 19.75
CA ASN A 273 -10.69 -12.92 19.89
C ASN A 273 -9.37 -13.06 19.10
N ALA A 274 -8.61 -14.12 19.34
CA ALA A 274 -7.37 -14.43 18.62
C ALA A 274 -7.59 -15.18 17.28
N GLY A 275 -8.84 -15.34 16.85
CA GLY A 275 -9.26 -16.05 15.65
C GLY A 275 -9.65 -15.07 14.53
N ASN A 276 -10.89 -15.16 14.07
CA ASN A 276 -11.38 -14.30 13.00
C ASN A 276 -11.51 -12.82 13.43
N TRP A 277 -11.64 -12.51 14.73
CA TRP A 277 -11.74 -11.13 15.19
C TRP A 277 -10.43 -10.35 14.98
N GLU A 278 -9.29 -10.90 15.41
CA GLU A 278 -7.96 -10.32 15.13
C GLU A 278 -7.75 -10.10 13.62
N ARG A 279 -8.15 -11.07 12.79
CA ARG A 279 -8.03 -10.97 11.32
C ARG A 279 -8.85 -9.81 10.76
N ILE A 280 -10.06 -9.57 11.28
CA ILE A 280 -10.87 -8.38 10.95
C ILE A 280 -10.13 -7.11 11.38
N GLU A 281 -9.72 -7.03 12.65
CA GLU A 281 -9.07 -5.84 13.22
C GLU A 281 -7.78 -5.46 12.47
N SER A 282 -6.98 -6.45 12.09
CA SER A 282 -5.75 -6.30 11.30
C SER A 282 -6.07 -5.84 9.87
N SER A 283 -6.95 -6.53 9.16
CA SER A 283 -7.25 -6.29 7.74
C SER A 283 -7.85 -4.91 7.47
N VAL A 284 -8.69 -4.39 8.37
CA VAL A 284 -9.35 -3.10 8.20
C VAL A 284 -8.35 -1.93 8.11
N LYS A 285 -7.31 -1.92 8.92
CA LYS A 285 -6.29 -0.84 8.90
C LYS A 285 -5.58 -0.79 7.56
N THR A 286 -5.21 -1.98 7.06
CA THR A 286 -4.59 -2.13 5.74
C THR A 286 -5.53 -1.68 4.63
N PHE A 287 -6.81 -2.08 4.67
CA PHE A 287 -7.83 -1.61 3.70
C PHE A 287 -7.95 -0.08 3.65
N VAL A 288 -8.05 0.58 4.81
CA VAL A 288 -8.15 2.04 4.89
C VAL A 288 -6.90 2.73 4.34
N ALA A 289 -5.71 2.18 4.60
CA ALA A 289 -4.45 2.69 4.06
C ALA A 289 -4.32 2.48 2.54
N MET A 290 -4.62 1.28 2.04
CA MET A 290 -4.59 0.95 0.61
C MET A 290 -5.54 1.84 -0.20
N ARG A 291 -6.78 2.00 0.27
CA ARG A 291 -7.77 2.89 -0.37
C ARG A 291 -7.50 4.38 -0.11
N ASN A 292 -6.54 4.72 0.76
CA ASN A 292 -6.17 6.08 1.15
C ASN A 292 -7.39 6.92 1.57
N ILE A 293 -8.27 6.33 2.38
CA ILE A 293 -9.49 6.96 2.90
C ILE A 293 -9.34 7.28 4.40
N ARG A 294 -10.25 8.10 4.92
CA ARG A 294 -10.53 8.20 6.36
C ARG A 294 -11.88 7.54 6.60
N VAL A 295 -11.99 6.73 7.64
CA VAL A 295 -13.27 6.16 8.08
C VAL A 295 -13.48 6.39 9.55
N ARG A 296 -14.71 6.73 9.90
CA ARG A 296 -15.19 6.71 11.28
C ARG A 296 -15.57 5.28 11.64
N VAL A 297 -15.11 4.83 12.79
CA VAL A 297 -15.20 3.43 13.21
C VAL A 297 -16.11 3.32 14.41
N TYR A 298 -17.20 2.58 14.27
CA TYR A 298 -18.10 2.27 15.37
C TYR A 298 -17.94 0.79 15.74
N GLY A 299 -17.16 0.53 16.80
CA GLY A 299 -17.05 -0.81 17.39
C GLY A 299 -18.16 -1.00 18.43
N GLY A 300 -18.71 -2.20 18.57
CA GLY A 300 -19.71 -2.48 19.60
C GLY A 300 -20.03 -3.96 19.75
N THR A 301 -21.00 -4.25 20.62
CA THR A 301 -21.47 -5.60 20.89
C THR A 301 -22.99 -5.65 20.88
N TYR A 302 -23.60 -6.78 20.54
CA TYR A 302 -25.06 -6.88 20.48
C TYR A 302 -25.60 -8.23 20.98
N GLY A 303 -26.83 -8.20 21.51
CA GLY A 303 -27.54 -9.34 22.10
C GLY A 303 -26.91 -9.87 23.39
N VAL A 304 -27.46 -10.97 23.90
CA VAL A 304 -26.85 -11.82 24.95
C VAL A 304 -26.78 -13.24 24.38
N GLN A 305 -25.62 -13.89 24.48
CA GLN A 305 -25.48 -15.29 24.06
C GLN A 305 -26.17 -16.22 25.03
N THR A 306 -26.62 -17.37 24.54
CA THR A 306 -27.21 -18.42 25.36
C THR A 306 -26.37 -19.69 25.35
N GLN A 307 -26.49 -20.47 26.41
CA GLN A 307 -25.98 -21.85 26.48
C GLN A 307 -27.08 -22.77 27.02
N ALA A 308 -27.13 -24.00 26.52
CA ALA A 308 -28.04 -25.01 27.03
C ALA A 308 -27.63 -25.49 28.44
N ASP A 309 -28.60 -25.51 29.35
CA ASP A 309 -28.48 -26.13 30.67
C ASP A 309 -28.56 -27.67 30.60
N GLY A 310 -28.55 -28.34 31.76
CA GLY A 310 -28.56 -29.81 31.83
C GLY A 310 -29.81 -30.49 31.25
N ASN A 311 -30.90 -29.75 31.02
CA ASN A 311 -32.13 -30.25 30.40
C ASN A 311 -32.22 -29.91 28.90
N GLY A 312 -31.29 -29.12 28.36
CA GLY A 312 -31.35 -28.58 27.00
C GLY A 312 -32.00 -27.18 26.91
N ASP A 313 -32.47 -26.60 28.01
CA ASP A 313 -33.07 -25.26 28.00
C ASP A 313 -31.98 -24.19 27.86
N HIS A 314 -32.13 -23.26 26.91
CA HIS A 314 -31.15 -22.19 26.71
C HIS A 314 -31.31 -21.07 27.75
N ARG A 315 -30.22 -20.74 28.44
CA ARG A 315 -30.12 -19.62 29.41
C ARG A 315 -29.17 -18.55 28.91
N GLU A 316 -29.52 -17.28 29.11
CA GLU A 316 -28.65 -16.13 28.80
C GLU A 316 -27.42 -16.06 29.72
N ILE A 317 -26.25 -15.74 29.15
CA ILE A 317 -24.98 -15.72 29.87
C ILE A 317 -24.56 -14.29 30.25
N PHE A 318 -24.27 -14.11 31.55
CA PHE A 318 -23.76 -12.88 32.16
C PHE A 318 -22.57 -13.22 33.03
N LEU A 319 -21.67 -12.26 33.27
CA LEU A 319 -20.55 -12.46 34.20
C LEU A 319 -20.87 -12.03 35.65
N ASP A 320 -21.95 -11.28 35.87
CA ASP A 320 -22.37 -10.82 37.20
C ASP A 320 -23.89 -10.76 37.38
N PHE A 321 -24.31 -10.94 38.63
CA PHE A 321 -25.65 -10.61 39.13
C PHE A 321 -25.50 -9.79 40.40
N ASN A 322 -26.27 -8.71 40.55
CA ASN A 322 -26.30 -7.97 41.82
C ASN A 322 -27.09 -8.74 42.91
N ALA A 323 -27.04 -8.25 44.14
CA ALA A 323 -27.70 -8.89 45.29
C ALA A 323 -29.23 -9.07 45.16
N ASN A 324 -29.88 -8.36 44.23
CA ASN A 324 -31.31 -8.47 43.93
C ASN A 324 -31.58 -9.36 42.69
N GLY A 325 -30.57 -10.11 42.21
CA GLY A 325 -30.67 -10.98 41.04
C GLY A 325 -30.64 -10.26 39.69
N ARG A 326 -30.37 -8.94 39.64
CA ARG A 326 -30.29 -8.20 38.38
C ARG A 326 -28.98 -8.54 37.66
N THR A 327 -29.11 -8.99 36.42
CA THR A 327 -28.01 -9.26 35.49
C THR A 327 -27.18 -8.01 35.18
N ARG A 328 -25.85 -8.18 35.12
CA ARG A 328 -24.87 -7.16 34.71
C ARG A 328 -23.73 -7.81 33.91
N VAL A 329 -23.03 -7.02 33.09
CA VAL A 329 -21.88 -7.49 32.29
C VAL A 329 -22.27 -8.66 31.38
N ARG A 330 -23.07 -8.37 30.34
CA ARG A 330 -23.60 -9.39 29.43
C ARG A 330 -22.49 -10.05 28.62
N ALA A 331 -22.58 -11.36 28.38
CA ALA A 331 -21.77 -12.00 27.35
C ALA A 331 -22.49 -11.85 26.00
N PRO A 332 -22.03 -10.98 25.08
CA PRO A 332 -22.80 -10.62 23.89
C PRO A 332 -22.89 -11.74 22.87
N LYS A 333 -23.92 -11.73 22.02
CA LYS A 333 -24.05 -12.65 20.87
C LYS A 333 -22.99 -12.40 19.81
N VAL A 334 -22.76 -11.13 19.49
CA VAL A 334 -21.83 -10.70 18.45
C VAL A 334 -21.00 -9.50 18.89
N TYR A 335 -19.79 -9.42 18.34
CA TYR A 335 -19.04 -8.17 18.21
C TYR A 335 -19.26 -7.64 16.80
N TYR A 336 -19.28 -6.32 16.64
CA TYR A 336 -19.36 -5.69 15.34
C TYR A 336 -18.41 -4.50 15.23
N LYS A 337 -17.96 -4.23 14.00
CA LYS A 337 -17.19 -3.04 13.64
C LYS A 337 -17.77 -2.44 12.37
N ILE A 338 -18.37 -1.25 12.48
CA ILE A 338 -18.86 -0.47 11.34
C ILE A 338 -17.74 0.44 10.86
N LEU A 339 -17.46 0.41 9.55
CA LEU A 339 -16.61 1.39 8.88
C LEU A 339 -17.53 2.35 8.12
N HIS A 340 -17.47 3.63 8.42
CA HIS A 340 -18.22 4.67 7.69
C HIS A 340 -17.23 5.64 7.05
N ASN A 341 -17.17 5.63 5.73
CA ASN A 341 -16.49 6.67 4.96
C ASN A 341 -17.44 7.86 4.83
N GLU A 342 -17.34 8.79 5.78
CA GLU A 342 -18.16 10.02 5.82
C GLU A 342 -18.07 10.80 4.48
N ALA A 343 -16.91 10.82 3.83
CA ALA A 343 -16.68 11.56 2.58
C ALA A 343 -17.37 10.94 1.34
N GLN A 344 -17.71 9.66 1.37
CA GLN A 344 -18.46 8.98 0.30
C GLN A 344 -19.88 8.56 0.75
N ASN A 345 -20.25 8.92 1.99
CA ASN A 345 -21.37 8.38 2.76
C ASN A 345 -21.60 6.87 2.56
N SER A 346 -20.52 6.08 2.52
CA SER A 346 -20.58 4.62 2.31
C SER A 346 -20.10 3.90 3.56
N GLY A 347 -20.58 2.68 3.79
CA GLY A 347 -20.11 1.92 4.95
C GLY A 347 -20.44 0.45 4.91
N ILE A 348 -19.79 -0.29 5.79
CA ILE A 348 -19.95 -1.74 5.92
C ILE A 348 -19.85 -2.14 7.40
N VAL A 349 -20.63 -3.14 7.79
CA VAL A 349 -20.53 -3.78 9.11
C VAL A 349 -19.80 -5.10 8.97
N LEU A 350 -18.79 -5.31 9.80
CA LEU A 350 -18.11 -6.59 9.98
C LEU A 350 -18.58 -7.17 11.31
N ILE A 351 -19.03 -8.43 11.33
CA ILE A 351 -19.72 -9.05 12.46
C ILE A 351 -19.07 -10.38 12.79
N GLY A 352 -18.71 -10.59 14.05
CA GLY A 352 -18.16 -11.84 14.57
C GLY A 352 -19.05 -12.44 15.66
N VAL A 353 -19.41 -13.71 15.51
CA VAL A 353 -20.23 -14.49 16.46
C VAL A 353 -19.40 -14.88 17.66
N ASN A 354 -19.77 -14.34 18.81
CA ASN A 354 -19.11 -14.55 20.09
C ASN A 354 -19.71 -15.74 20.85
N ASN A 355 -19.85 -16.87 20.17
CA ASN A 355 -20.20 -18.14 20.81
C ASN A 355 -19.47 -19.26 20.06
N VAL A 356 -18.63 -20.01 20.76
CA VAL A 356 -17.77 -21.05 20.17
C VAL A 356 -18.27 -22.47 20.46
N HIS A 357 -19.42 -22.59 21.14
CA HIS A 357 -20.11 -23.85 21.43
C HIS A 357 -21.38 -24.06 20.59
N ILE A 358 -21.73 -23.07 19.75
CA ILE A 358 -22.94 -23.03 18.95
C ILE A 358 -22.85 -23.89 17.68
N SER A 359 -23.97 -24.42 17.20
CA SER A 359 -24.05 -25.09 15.90
C SER A 359 -24.26 -24.11 14.72
N MET A 360 -23.96 -24.55 13.49
CA MET A 360 -24.30 -23.76 12.28
C MET A 360 -25.81 -23.56 12.09
N GLU A 361 -26.65 -24.45 12.62
CA GLU A 361 -28.10 -24.30 12.54
C GLU A 361 -28.59 -23.13 13.40
N GLU A 362 -28.14 -23.08 14.65
CA GLU A 362 -28.43 -21.98 15.57
C GLU A 362 -27.82 -20.64 15.12
N ILE A 363 -26.62 -20.64 14.52
CA ILE A 363 -26.05 -19.43 13.92
C ILE A 363 -27.01 -18.85 12.87
N ARG A 364 -27.46 -19.68 11.92
CA ARG A 364 -28.37 -19.28 10.84
C ARG A 364 -29.73 -18.82 11.35
N ARG A 365 -30.20 -19.38 12.47
CA ARG A 365 -31.49 -19.03 13.09
C ARG A 365 -31.43 -17.75 13.92
N ASP A 366 -30.41 -17.60 14.77
CA ASP A 366 -30.44 -16.65 15.90
C ASP A 366 -29.30 -15.60 15.92
N TYR A 367 -28.34 -15.67 14.98
CA TYR A 367 -27.11 -14.83 14.98
C TYR A 367 -26.82 -14.15 13.63
N ILE A 368 -27.59 -14.42 12.58
CA ILE A 368 -27.57 -13.65 11.31
C ILE A 368 -28.60 -12.52 11.41
N PHE A 369 -28.13 -11.28 11.56
CA PHE A 369 -28.97 -10.10 11.80
C PHE A 369 -29.27 -9.28 10.53
N CYS A 370 -28.71 -9.67 9.40
CA CYS A 370 -28.73 -8.91 8.16
C CYS A 370 -28.21 -9.78 7.01
N THR A 371 -28.41 -9.32 5.78
CA THR A 371 -28.01 -10.03 4.56
C THR A 371 -26.48 -10.12 4.48
N ASP A 372 -25.95 -11.34 4.42
CA ASP A 372 -24.49 -11.57 4.33
C ASP A 372 -23.94 -11.14 2.97
N VAL A 373 -23.17 -10.04 2.96
CA VAL A 373 -22.46 -9.52 1.78
C VAL A 373 -20.97 -9.86 1.78
N SER A 374 -20.50 -10.77 2.65
CA SER A 374 -19.08 -11.13 2.76
C SER A 374 -18.47 -11.69 1.49
N ASN A 375 -19.27 -12.22 0.56
CA ASN A 375 -18.79 -12.65 -0.77
C ASN A 375 -18.27 -11.47 -1.62
N ARG A 376 -18.59 -10.23 -1.25
CA ARG A 376 -18.05 -8.99 -1.83
C ARG A 376 -16.76 -8.51 -1.14
N ILE A 377 -16.31 -9.18 -0.08
CA ILE A 377 -15.14 -8.78 0.74
C ILE A 377 -13.94 -9.69 0.43
N GLY A 378 -13.07 -9.23 -0.46
CA GLY A 378 -11.80 -9.93 -0.79
C GLY A 378 -10.62 -9.58 0.12
N TRP A 379 -10.72 -8.51 0.92
CA TRP A 379 -9.58 -7.92 1.65
C TRP A 379 -9.41 -8.40 3.10
N ILE A 380 -10.22 -9.35 3.57
CA ILE A 380 -10.08 -9.98 4.91
C ILE A 380 -9.73 -11.46 4.76
N ASN A 381 -8.62 -11.89 5.36
CA ASN A 381 -8.12 -13.29 5.31
C ASN A 381 -8.77 -14.21 6.37
N TRP A 382 -10.06 -14.05 6.61
CA TRP A 382 -10.84 -14.81 7.61
C TRP A 382 -11.27 -16.21 7.14
N GLU A 383 -11.47 -17.12 8.09
CA GLU A 383 -12.13 -18.40 7.89
C GLU A 383 -13.59 -18.28 8.37
N ARG A 384 -14.41 -17.59 7.58
CA ARG A 384 -15.78 -17.15 7.97
C ARG A 384 -16.64 -18.22 8.64
N GLU A 385 -16.59 -19.45 8.17
CA GLU A 385 -17.43 -20.56 8.64
C GLU A 385 -16.78 -21.40 9.76
N ASN A 386 -15.55 -21.08 10.16
CA ASN A 386 -14.83 -21.79 11.23
C ASN A 386 -15.29 -21.30 12.62
N ILE A 387 -16.30 -21.98 13.18
CA ILE A 387 -16.88 -21.67 14.49
C ILE A 387 -15.83 -21.65 15.62
N ALA A 388 -14.80 -22.50 15.56
CA ALA A 388 -13.75 -22.55 16.57
C ALA A 388 -12.85 -21.28 16.58
N LEU A 389 -12.85 -20.52 15.48
CA LEU A 389 -12.23 -19.19 15.37
C LEU A 389 -13.27 -18.05 15.44
N GLY A 390 -14.53 -18.37 15.74
CA GLY A 390 -15.69 -17.49 15.72
C GLY A 390 -16.24 -17.25 14.31
N TYR A 391 -17.46 -17.72 14.04
CA TYR A 391 -18.14 -17.49 12.77
C TYR A 391 -18.22 -15.99 12.45
N SER A 392 -17.91 -15.58 11.23
CA SER A 392 -17.83 -14.16 10.87
C SER A 392 -18.47 -13.85 9.52
N TYR A 393 -19.19 -12.73 9.45
CA TYR A 393 -19.90 -12.27 8.26
C TYR A 393 -19.92 -10.73 8.17
N ALA A 394 -20.57 -10.17 7.16
CA ALA A 394 -20.64 -8.73 6.96
C ALA A 394 -21.96 -8.30 6.33
N CYS A 395 -22.34 -7.05 6.57
CA CYS A 395 -23.65 -6.52 6.22
C CYS A 395 -23.62 -5.04 5.81
N GLU A 396 -24.74 -4.63 5.22
CA GLU A 396 -25.17 -3.23 5.12
C GLU A 396 -25.33 -2.57 6.49
N VAL A 397 -24.88 -1.32 6.61
CA VAL A 397 -24.99 -0.53 7.86
C VAL A 397 -26.45 -0.30 8.26
N ASN A 398 -27.29 0.07 7.30
CA ASN A 398 -28.69 0.42 7.55
C ASN A 398 -29.52 -0.80 7.99
N GLU A 399 -29.19 -1.99 7.49
CA GLU A 399 -29.88 -3.23 7.86
C GLU A 399 -29.52 -3.64 9.28
N PHE A 400 -28.23 -3.63 9.61
CA PHE A 400 -27.76 -3.93 10.96
C PHE A 400 -28.22 -2.90 12.00
N ASN A 401 -28.23 -1.60 11.65
CA ASN A 401 -28.71 -0.54 12.53
C ASN A 401 -30.22 -0.65 12.83
N ARG A 402 -31.03 -1.19 11.92
CA ARG A 402 -32.45 -1.51 12.19
C ARG A 402 -32.63 -2.60 13.25
N VAL A 403 -31.66 -3.52 13.39
CA VAL A 403 -31.69 -4.58 14.41
C VAL A 403 -31.13 -4.09 15.75
N THR A 404 -30.00 -3.37 15.73
CA THR A 404 -29.36 -2.94 16.99
C THR A 404 -30.00 -1.70 17.61
N GLY A 405 -30.48 -0.76 16.79
CA GLY A 405 -30.93 0.55 17.24
C GLY A 405 -29.84 1.41 17.89
N HIS A 406 -28.57 0.99 17.87
CA HIS A 406 -27.47 1.65 18.59
C HIS A 406 -27.11 3.03 18.00
N LEU A 407 -27.21 3.17 16.67
CA LEU A 407 -26.76 4.33 15.90
C LEU A 407 -27.88 4.79 14.93
N PRO A 408 -29.05 5.21 15.43
CA PRO A 408 -30.21 5.53 14.58
C PRO A 408 -29.96 6.72 13.63
N GLN A 409 -29.02 7.60 13.95
CA GLN A 409 -28.57 8.70 13.10
C GLN A 409 -27.58 8.29 11.99
N LEU A 410 -27.03 7.06 12.04
CA LEU A 410 -26.06 6.58 11.04
C LEU A 410 -26.79 5.86 9.91
N ASN A 411 -26.96 6.56 8.79
CA ASN A 411 -27.64 6.07 7.58
C ASN A 411 -26.78 6.24 6.31
N PRO A 412 -25.70 5.46 6.12
CA PRO A 412 -24.92 5.44 4.88
C PRO A 412 -25.76 5.03 3.66
N ALA A 413 -25.31 5.36 2.46
CA ALA A 413 -25.87 4.82 1.23
C ALA A 413 -25.62 3.28 1.16
N HIS A 414 -26.61 2.54 0.64
CA HIS A 414 -26.56 1.08 0.52
C HIS A 414 -25.41 0.61 -0.40
N LEU A 415 -24.75 -0.52 -0.04
CA LEU A 415 -23.78 -1.23 -0.89
C LEU A 415 -24.47 -1.95 -2.08
N GLU A 416 -25.80 -2.07 -2.09
CA GLU A 416 -26.56 -2.23 -3.34
C GLU A 416 -26.56 -0.91 -4.13
N ARG A 417 -25.66 -0.80 -5.11
CA ARG A 417 -25.60 0.25 -6.15
C ARG A 417 -26.22 1.57 -5.67
N ALA A 418 -25.58 2.21 -4.69
CA ALA A 418 -25.94 3.54 -4.26
C ALA A 418 -26.22 4.42 -5.48
N GLY A 419 -27.31 5.21 -5.42
CA GLY A 419 -27.62 6.20 -6.45
C GLY A 419 -26.35 6.93 -6.83
N GLY A 420 -26.06 6.95 -8.13
CA GLY A 420 -24.75 7.34 -8.61
C GLY A 420 -24.62 7.20 -10.12
N CYS A 421 -23.42 7.49 -10.59
CA CYS A 421 -23.07 7.55 -11.98
C CYS A 421 -22.20 6.35 -12.30
N THR A 422 -22.71 5.51 -13.20
CA THR A 422 -21.97 4.43 -13.83
C THR A 422 -21.56 4.92 -15.20
N VAL A 423 -20.32 5.38 -15.33
CA VAL A 423 -19.76 5.86 -16.59
C VAL A 423 -18.98 4.72 -17.24
N PRO A 424 -19.52 4.02 -18.25
CA PRO A 424 -18.72 3.10 -19.03
C PRO A 424 -17.65 3.87 -19.82
N PHE A 425 -16.51 3.24 -20.10
CA PHE A 425 -15.43 3.87 -20.86
C PHE A 425 -15.82 4.37 -22.27
N ALA A 426 -16.94 3.89 -22.84
CA ALA A 426 -17.51 4.40 -24.09
C ALA A 426 -18.15 5.81 -23.96
N ASP A 427 -18.56 6.19 -22.74
CA ASP A 427 -19.20 7.47 -22.43
C ASP A 427 -18.20 8.51 -21.90
N LEU A 428 -16.89 8.18 -21.91
CA LEU A 428 -15.83 9.16 -21.65
C LEU A 428 -15.65 10.11 -22.84
N PRO A 429 -15.23 11.38 -22.61
CA PRO A 429 -14.94 12.29 -23.70
C PRO A 429 -13.81 11.74 -24.59
N TYR A 430 -14.01 11.82 -25.90
CA TYR A 430 -13.08 11.31 -26.89
C TYR A 430 -13.01 12.24 -28.12
N PRO A 431 -11.83 12.43 -28.75
CA PRO A 431 -10.51 12.00 -28.27
C PRO A 431 -9.90 12.90 -27.18
N GLU A 432 -10.42 14.11 -26.96
CA GLU A 432 -9.89 15.09 -26.01
C GLU A 432 -10.41 14.86 -24.58
N GLN A 433 -10.00 13.74 -23.99
CA GLN A 433 -10.37 13.35 -22.64
C GLN A 433 -9.70 14.26 -21.58
N PRO A 434 -10.43 14.75 -20.56
CA PRO A 434 -9.84 15.41 -19.40
C PRO A 434 -9.09 14.42 -18.50
N LEU A 435 -8.24 14.93 -17.61
CA LEU A 435 -7.85 14.17 -16.42
C LEU A 435 -9.07 14.04 -15.51
N ILE A 436 -9.30 12.84 -14.97
CA ILE A 436 -10.39 12.55 -14.02
C ILE A 436 -9.74 12.29 -12.67
N LEU A 437 -9.86 13.24 -11.75
CA LEU A 437 -9.10 13.29 -10.50
C LEU A 437 -10.00 13.29 -9.27
N ILE A 438 -9.45 12.81 -8.15
CA ILE A 438 -10.03 13.05 -6.83
C ILE A 438 -9.77 14.53 -6.48
N PRO A 439 -10.82 15.34 -6.21
CA PRO A 439 -10.68 16.79 -6.08
C PRO A 439 -9.58 17.27 -5.13
N GLY A 440 -8.76 18.21 -5.61
CA GLY A 440 -7.68 18.80 -4.81
C GLY A 440 -6.48 17.87 -4.56
N THR A 441 -6.43 16.69 -5.17
CA THR A 441 -5.32 15.74 -5.03
C THR A 441 -4.54 15.56 -6.34
N GLU A 442 -3.40 14.88 -6.30
CA GLU A 442 -2.64 14.48 -7.50
C GLU A 442 -3.03 13.07 -7.99
N LYS A 443 -4.14 12.51 -7.51
CA LYS A 443 -4.58 11.13 -7.79
C LYS A 443 -5.74 11.08 -8.78
N TYR A 444 -5.65 10.17 -9.74
CA TYR A 444 -6.76 9.80 -10.62
C TYR A 444 -7.90 9.15 -9.82
N TRP A 445 -9.13 9.39 -10.27
CA TRP A 445 -10.32 8.65 -9.82
C TRP A 445 -10.51 7.43 -10.72
N TYR A 446 -9.84 6.32 -10.41
CA TYR A 446 -9.93 5.10 -11.21
C TYR A 446 -11.25 4.31 -11.02
N PRO A 447 -11.58 3.37 -11.93
CA PRO A 447 -12.53 2.29 -11.63
C PRO A 447 -12.07 1.46 -10.43
N GLN A 448 -13.02 0.80 -9.76
CA GLN A 448 -12.71 -0.11 -8.65
C GLN A 448 -12.34 -1.52 -9.12
N ASP A 449 -12.60 -1.86 -10.39
CA ASP A 449 -12.40 -3.17 -10.97
C ASP A 449 -12.20 -3.13 -12.50
N GLU A 450 -12.05 -4.30 -13.11
CA GLU A 450 -11.80 -4.53 -14.53
C GLU A 450 -13.03 -4.34 -15.44
N THR A 451 -14.20 -3.95 -14.90
CA THR A 451 -15.48 -3.93 -15.67
C THR A 451 -15.59 -2.82 -16.71
N ARG A 452 -14.58 -1.93 -16.81
CA ARG A 452 -14.55 -0.75 -17.70
C ARG A 452 -15.64 0.28 -17.39
N GLN A 453 -16.09 0.32 -16.14
CA GLN A 453 -17.10 1.25 -15.63
C GLN A 453 -16.53 2.03 -14.45
N ILE A 454 -16.59 3.36 -14.50
CA ILE A 454 -16.25 4.22 -13.38
C ILE A 454 -17.51 4.43 -12.55
N LEU A 455 -17.42 4.17 -11.25
CA LEU A 455 -18.49 4.41 -10.29
C LEU A 455 -18.21 5.71 -9.53
N PHE A 456 -19.14 6.65 -9.62
CA PHE A 456 -19.17 7.87 -8.83
C PHE A 456 -20.44 7.89 -7.98
N PRO A 457 -20.37 7.99 -6.64
CA PRO A 457 -21.57 8.16 -5.81
C PRO A 457 -22.34 9.43 -6.18
N THR A 458 -23.68 9.46 -6.09
CA THR A 458 -24.46 10.69 -6.30
C THR A 458 -23.99 11.79 -5.34
N GLY A 459 -23.84 13.00 -5.88
CA GLY A 459 -23.29 14.15 -5.15
C GLY A 459 -21.79 14.09 -4.88
N ALA A 460 -21.08 13.03 -5.27
CA ALA A 460 -19.61 12.99 -5.14
C ALA A 460 -18.98 14.02 -6.09
N PRO A 461 -18.11 14.92 -5.58
CA PRO A 461 -17.37 15.84 -6.42
C PRO A 461 -16.26 15.10 -7.17
N VAL A 462 -16.19 15.33 -8.48
CA VAL A 462 -15.19 14.79 -9.40
C VAL A 462 -14.47 15.98 -10.04
N GLU A 463 -13.15 16.03 -9.95
CA GLU A 463 -12.40 17.09 -10.60
C GLU A 463 -12.00 16.66 -12.00
N LEU A 464 -12.46 17.41 -13.00
CA LEU A 464 -12.06 17.25 -14.40
C LEU A 464 -11.08 18.37 -14.75
N VAL A 465 -9.97 18.05 -15.43
CA VAL A 465 -8.93 19.02 -15.76
C VAL A 465 -8.49 18.95 -17.23
N CYS A 466 -8.34 20.12 -17.86
CA CYS A 466 -7.94 20.33 -19.25
C CYS A 466 -6.89 21.45 -19.37
N GLN A 467 -5.81 21.21 -20.12
CA GLN A 467 -4.71 22.18 -20.31
C GLN A 467 -5.16 23.55 -20.84
N GLN A 468 -6.07 23.54 -21.82
CA GLN A 468 -6.58 24.73 -22.52
C GLN A 468 -8.10 24.93 -22.29
N GLY A 469 -8.63 24.33 -21.22
CA GLY A 469 -10.04 24.37 -20.86
C GLY A 469 -10.97 23.42 -21.62
N PHE A 470 -12.26 23.51 -21.32
CA PHE A 470 -13.31 22.62 -21.85
C PHE A 470 -13.97 23.20 -23.10
N ARG A 471 -14.47 22.35 -24.01
CA ARG A 471 -15.26 22.81 -25.18
C ARG A 471 -16.47 23.64 -24.78
N LEU A 472 -17.14 23.24 -23.68
CA LEU A 472 -18.28 23.95 -23.11
C LEU A 472 -17.89 25.14 -22.23
N PHE A 473 -16.68 25.12 -21.66
CA PHE A 473 -16.17 26.14 -20.72
C PHE A 473 -14.72 26.53 -21.07
N PRO A 474 -14.47 27.26 -22.18
CA PRO A 474 -13.10 27.43 -22.71
C PRO A 474 -12.15 28.19 -21.79
N THR A 475 -12.66 28.97 -20.84
CA THR A 475 -11.86 29.73 -19.87
C THR A 475 -11.52 28.93 -18.61
N GLN A 476 -12.16 27.79 -18.37
CA GLN A 476 -12.00 26.99 -17.14
C GLN A 476 -11.08 25.81 -17.40
N ARG A 477 -9.90 25.78 -16.77
CA ARG A 477 -8.94 24.66 -16.89
C ARG A 477 -9.22 23.50 -15.94
N SER A 478 -9.87 23.75 -14.82
CA SER A 478 -10.38 22.73 -13.90
C SER A 478 -11.83 23.04 -13.57
N ILE A 479 -12.66 22.01 -13.50
CA ILE A 479 -14.05 22.07 -13.05
C ILE A 479 -14.29 20.93 -12.05
N THR A 480 -15.06 21.19 -11.00
CA THR A 480 -15.58 20.15 -10.12
C THR A 480 -17.02 19.88 -10.50
N VAL A 481 -17.31 18.66 -10.94
CA VAL A 481 -18.66 18.23 -11.33
C VAL A 481 -19.20 17.23 -10.31
N GLU A 482 -20.51 17.27 -10.05
CA GLU A 482 -21.15 16.37 -9.10
C GLU A 482 -21.97 15.33 -9.84
N CYS A 483 -21.93 14.07 -9.42
CA CYS A 483 -22.76 13.04 -10.04
C CYS A 483 -24.26 13.26 -9.77
N VAL A 484 -25.07 13.24 -10.83
CA VAL A 484 -26.54 13.23 -10.74
C VAL A 484 -27.06 11.79 -10.85
N SER A 485 -26.92 11.16 -12.03
CA SER A 485 -27.30 9.77 -12.29
C SER A 485 -26.73 9.25 -13.62
N ASN A 486 -26.57 7.93 -13.77
CA ASN A 486 -26.09 7.26 -15.00
C ASN A 486 -24.74 7.82 -15.48
N ALA A 487 -24.70 8.60 -16.57
CA ALA A 487 -23.49 9.27 -17.05
C ALA A 487 -23.62 10.81 -16.96
N THR A 488 -24.57 11.32 -16.19
CA THR A 488 -24.94 12.74 -16.11
C THR A 488 -24.43 13.40 -14.83
N PHE A 489 -23.78 14.55 -14.99
CA PHE A 489 -23.13 15.32 -13.93
C PHE A 489 -23.65 16.76 -13.91
N SER A 490 -23.73 17.38 -12.74
CA SER A 490 -24.07 18.79 -12.57
C SER A 490 -22.82 19.67 -12.50
N PHE A 491 -22.90 20.83 -13.13
CA PHE A 491 -21.91 21.89 -13.05
C PHE A 491 -22.58 23.26 -13.25
N GLY A 492 -22.27 24.23 -12.40
CA GLY A 492 -22.80 25.60 -12.51
C GLY A 492 -24.34 25.73 -12.50
N GLY A 493 -25.05 24.75 -11.91
CA GLY A 493 -26.52 24.68 -11.89
C GLY A 493 -27.17 24.05 -13.14
N ALA A 494 -26.38 23.66 -14.14
CA ALA A 494 -26.83 22.89 -15.31
C ALA A 494 -26.31 21.44 -15.23
N THR A 495 -26.84 20.56 -16.09
CA THR A 495 -26.42 19.15 -16.18
C THR A 495 -25.87 18.78 -17.55
N TYR A 496 -24.88 17.89 -17.55
CA TYR A 496 -24.08 17.53 -18.72
C TYR A 496 -23.80 16.02 -18.70
N PRO A 497 -23.94 15.29 -19.82
CA PRO A 497 -23.40 13.94 -19.92
C PRO A 497 -21.87 13.99 -19.92
N MET A 498 -21.22 13.04 -19.25
CA MET A 498 -19.76 12.94 -19.11
C MET A 498 -19.06 13.14 -20.45
N GLN A 499 -19.52 12.45 -21.50
CA GLN A 499 -18.98 12.52 -22.86
C GLN A 499 -18.88 13.95 -23.45
N SER A 500 -19.72 14.89 -22.99
CA SER A 500 -19.72 16.29 -23.44
C SER A 500 -18.66 17.16 -22.75
N LEU A 501 -18.10 16.70 -21.62
CA LEU A 501 -17.09 17.41 -20.82
C LEU A 501 -15.68 17.23 -21.39
N ALA A 502 -15.56 17.37 -22.72
CA ALA A 502 -14.31 17.25 -23.47
C ALA A 502 -13.42 18.50 -23.37
N CYS A 503 -12.11 18.31 -23.43
CA CYS A 503 -11.16 19.41 -23.55
C CYS A 503 -11.20 20.07 -24.94
N THR A 504 -10.79 21.33 -25.03
CA THR A 504 -10.62 22.05 -26.30
C THR A 504 -9.52 21.45 -27.18
N SER A 505 -8.48 20.89 -26.56
CA SER A 505 -7.34 20.24 -27.22
C SER A 505 -6.96 18.93 -26.54
N TYR A 506 -6.26 18.06 -27.27
CA TYR A 506 -5.59 16.90 -26.70
C TYR A 506 -4.51 17.35 -25.71
N TRP A 507 -4.48 16.77 -24.50
CA TRP A 507 -3.45 17.09 -23.52
C TRP A 507 -2.27 16.12 -23.67
N LEU A 508 -1.14 16.64 -24.13
CA LEU A 508 0.13 15.93 -24.10
C LEU A 508 0.80 16.13 -22.74
N SER A 509 1.20 15.02 -22.12
CA SER A 509 2.02 15.00 -20.90
C SER A 509 3.32 15.80 -21.07
N SER A 510 3.85 16.31 -19.97
CA SER A 510 5.20 16.85 -19.85
C SER A 510 6.11 15.89 -19.06
N ALA A 511 7.41 16.19 -19.00
CA ALA A 511 8.37 15.44 -18.21
C ALA A 511 9.30 16.40 -17.44
N LYS A 512 9.55 16.14 -16.16
CA LYS A 512 10.45 16.94 -15.31
C LYS A 512 11.53 16.10 -14.64
N THR A 513 12.78 16.54 -14.75
CA THR A 513 13.91 15.93 -14.04
C THR A 513 13.83 16.25 -12.56
N SER A 514 13.97 15.24 -11.70
CA SER A 514 14.06 15.42 -10.25
C SER A 514 15.52 15.38 -9.78
N GLN A 515 15.75 15.70 -8.51
CA GLN A 515 17.06 15.59 -7.87
C GLN A 515 17.37 14.14 -7.39
N GLU A 516 16.41 13.22 -7.45
CA GLU A 516 16.57 11.82 -7.02
C GLU A 516 17.51 11.08 -8.00
N ARG A 517 18.60 10.52 -7.47
CA ARG A 517 19.49 9.62 -8.22
C ARG A 517 18.99 8.19 -8.05
N CYS A 518 18.97 7.43 -9.14
CA CYS A 518 18.44 6.07 -9.16
C CYS A 518 19.52 5.00 -9.35
N PHE A 519 20.54 5.29 -10.17
CA PHE A 519 21.69 4.40 -10.40
C PHE A 519 22.89 5.23 -10.86
N ASN A 520 24.04 5.12 -10.18
CA ASN A 520 25.24 5.92 -10.49
C ASN A 520 24.91 7.43 -10.66
N SER A 521 25.16 7.99 -11.84
CA SER A 521 24.82 9.37 -12.24
C SER A 521 23.40 9.54 -12.78
N SER A 522 22.67 8.46 -13.06
CA SER A 522 21.31 8.47 -13.63
C SER A 522 20.29 9.09 -12.66
N VAL A 523 19.29 9.78 -13.22
CA VAL A 523 18.29 10.59 -12.50
C VAL A 523 16.88 10.02 -12.66
N ILE A 524 16.01 10.26 -11.69
CA ILE A 524 14.57 10.07 -11.88
C ILE A 524 13.99 11.26 -12.65
N VAL A 525 13.43 10.97 -13.82
CA VAL A 525 12.57 11.86 -14.61
C VAL A 525 11.11 11.47 -14.40
N LYS A 526 10.29 12.42 -14.00
CA LYS A 526 8.85 12.22 -13.76
C LYS A 526 8.06 12.56 -15.00
N VAL A 527 7.23 11.65 -15.51
CA VAL A 527 6.35 11.89 -16.67
C VAL A 527 4.90 12.01 -16.18
N GLY A 528 4.21 13.06 -16.61
CA GLY A 528 2.88 13.37 -16.12
C GLY A 528 2.31 14.68 -16.63
N PHE A 529 1.48 15.32 -15.81
CA PHE A 529 0.74 16.52 -16.17
C PHE A 529 0.93 17.62 -15.12
N GLU A 530 1.38 18.79 -15.59
CA GLU A 530 1.49 20.01 -14.79
C GLU A 530 0.15 20.76 -14.81
N LEU A 531 -0.49 20.87 -13.64
CA LEU A 531 -1.78 21.55 -13.50
C LEU A 531 -1.56 23.02 -13.11
N THR A 532 -0.61 23.24 -12.21
CA THR A 532 -0.03 24.53 -11.81
C THR A 532 1.42 24.30 -11.41
N ASP A 533 2.20 25.37 -11.26
CA ASP A 533 3.60 25.36 -10.78
C ASP A 533 3.81 24.55 -9.49
N ALA A 534 2.75 24.38 -8.68
CA ALA A 534 2.75 23.67 -7.41
C ALA A 534 2.01 22.32 -7.41
N ARG A 535 1.37 21.90 -8.51
CA ARG A 535 0.55 20.66 -8.58
C ARG A 535 0.87 19.84 -9.82
N TRP A 536 1.35 18.61 -9.61
CA TRP A 536 1.80 17.71 -10.66
C TRP A 536 1.15 16.33 -10.53
N VAL A 537 0.30 15.97 -11.49
CA VAL A 537 -0.27 14.62 -11.57
C VAL A 537 0.76 13.71 -12.24
N ASN A 538 1.38 12.83 -11.46
CA ASN A 538 2.39 11.90 -11.96
C ASN A 538 1.73 10.67 -12.60
N VAL A 539 2.29 10.18 -13.70
CA VAL A 539 1.84 8.93 -14.34
C VAL A 539 2.87 7.82 -14.11
N PHE A 540 4.17 8.08 -14.37
CA PHE A 540 5.26 7.16 -14.05
C PHE A 540 6.60 7.88 -13.86
N ASP A 541 7.51 7.20 -13.16
CA ASP A 541 8.88 7.66 -12.93
C ASP A 541 9.88 6.86 -13.77
N VAL A 542 10.85 7.53 -14.39
CA VAL A 542 11.86 6.94 -15.28
C VAL A 542 13.25 7.11 -14.68
N CYS A 543 14.01 6.03 -14.50
CA CYS A 543 15.43 6.12 -14.19
C CYS A 543 16.26 6.22 -15.48
N TYR A 544 16.77 7.42 -15.75
CA TYR A 544 17.35 7.79 -17.04
C TYR A 544 18.84 8.17 -16.94
N ASP A 545 19.64 7.58 -17.83
CA ASP A 545 21.01 7.97 -18.12
C ASP A 545 21.04 8.83 -19.40
N GLU A 546 21.28 10.13 -19.20
CA GLU A 546 21.36 11.12 -20.29
C GLU A 546 22.61 10.98 -21.15
N GLN A 547 23.71 10.43 -20.61
CA GLN A 547 24.95 10.24 -21.37
C GLN A 547 24.83 9.07 -22.35
N LEU A 548 24.18 7.98 -21.90
CA LEU A 548 23.98 6.76 -22.68
C LEU A 548 22.67 6.76 -23.50
N TYR A 549 21.76 7.70 -23.28
CA TYR A 549 20.37 7.64 -23.74
C TYR A 549 19.70 6.30 -23.38
N HIS A 550 19.80 5.95 -22.10
CA HIS A 550 19.41 4.64 -21.60
C HIS A 550 18.44 4.78 -20.42
N THR A 551 17.32 4.05 -20.49
CA THR A 551 16.39 3.91 -19.38
C THR A 551 16.62 2.57 -18.67
N HIS A 552 17.10 2.65 -17.43
CA HIS A 552 17.33 1.49 -16.57
C HIS A 552 16.01 0.83 -16.16
N PHE A 553 15.05 1.63 -15.69
CA PHE A 553 13.71 1.20 -15.32
C PHE A 553 12.68 2.33 -15.42
N VAL A 554 11.41 1.93 -15.48
CA VAL A 554 10.22 2.76 -15.31
C VAL A 554 9.38 2.17 -14.17
N ARG A 555 9.14 3.00 -13.13
CA ARG A 555 8.30 2.69 -11.97
C ARG A 555 6.90 3.25 -12.20
N HIS A 556 5.91 2.37 -12.11
CA HIS A 556 4.49 2.71 -12.14
C HIS A 556 3.72 1.78 -11.19
N HIS A 557 2.42 2.03 -11.01
CA HIS A 557 1.55 1.20 -10.17
C HIS A 557 0.47 0.55 -11.02
N MET A 558 0.11 -0.68 -10.67
CA MET A 558 -0.99 -1.43 -11.29
C MET A 558 -1.93 -1.94 -10.22
N HIS A 559 -3.23 -1.83 -10.48
CA HIS A 559 -4.31 -2.26 -9.63
C HIS A 559 -5.41 -2.92 -10.46
N ARG A 560 -6.51 -3.33 -9.82
CA ARG A 560 -7.55 -4.15 -10.48
C ARG A 560 -8.11 -3.55 -11.78
N ALA A 561 -8.21 -2.23 -11.89
CA ALA A 561 -8.74 -1.59 -13.10
C ALA A 561 -7.80 -1.69 -14.32
N ASN A 562 -6.51 -1.98 -14.15
CA ASN A 562 -5.57 -2.14 -15.26
C ASN A 562 -5.89 -3.39 -16.11
N GLY A 563 -6.61 -4.39 -15.58
CA GLY A 563 -7.20 -5.47 -16.39
C GLY A 563 -8.35 -4.99 -17.30
N GLY A 564 -8.99 -3.89 -16.94
CA GLY A 564 -10.10 -3.27 -17.66
C GLY A 564 -9.73 -2.04 -18.49
N TYR A 565 -8.45 -1.75 -18.70
CA TYR A 565 -7.93 -0.51 -19.29
C TYR A 565 -8.68 -0.02 -20.56
N GLN A 566 -8.71 1.30 -20.75
CA GLN A 566 -9.47 1.94 -21.83
C GLN A 566 -8.88 1.60 -23.20
N SER A 567 -9.70 1.05 -24.09
CA SER A 567 -9.32 0.65 -25.45
C SER A 567 -9.79 1.64 -26.50
N GLY A 568 -9.08 1.71 -27.65
CA GLY A 568 -9.49 2.54 -28.80
C GLY A 568 -8.94 3.98 -28.80
N ASN A 569 -8.23 4.40 -27.75
CA ASN A 569 -7.62 5.72 -27.65
C ASN A 569 -6.63 6.00 -28.81
N PRO A 570 -6.60 7.21 -29.40
CA PRO A 570 -5.68 7.55 -30.48
C PRO A 570 -4.24 7.36 -30.02
N ARG A 571 -3.34 6.93 -30.91
CA ARG A 571 -1.92 6.82 -30.58
C ARG A 571 -1.22 8.12 -30.97
N PRO A 572 -0.58 8.85 -30.04
CA PRO A 572 0.19 10.02 -30.39
C PRO A 572 1.49 9.64 -31.12
N SER A 573 2.18 10.64 -31.67
CA SER A 573 3.56 10.50 -32.12
C SER A 573 4.51 10.30 -30.93
N TRP A 574 5.70 9.77 -31.16
CA TRP A 574 6.71 9.65 -30.11
C TRP A 574 7.38 10.99 -29.78
N TYR A 575 7.61 11.26 -28.49
CA TYR A 575 8.19 12.51 -27.98
C TYR A 575 9.58 12.28 -27.39
N GLN A 576 10.60 12.99 -27.91
CA GLN A 576 11.98 12.88 -27.40
C GLN A 576 12.34 13.89 -26.29
N GLY A 577 11.62 15.02 -26.23
CA GLY A 577 11.91 16.14 -25.33
C GLY A 577 13.33 16.69 -25.47
N ALA A 578 13.84 17.27 -24.38
CA ALA A 578 15.22 17.72 -24.28
C ALA A 578 16.22 16.57 -24.02
N TYR A 579 15.74 15.38 -23.69
CA TYR A 579 16.52 14.28 -23.10
C TYR A 579 17.46 13.55 -24.08
N HIS A 580 17.37 13.83 -25.39
CA HIS A 580 18.15 13.19 -26.45
C HIS A 580 18.97 14.23 -27.26
N ALA A 581 19.62 15.15 -26.56
CA ALA A 581 20.27 16.33 -27.13
C ALA A 581 21.47 16.00 -28.05
N GLY A 582 21.26 16.15 -29.36
CA GLY A 582 22.30 15.89 -30.38
C GLY A 582 22.05 14.65 -31.24
N VAL A 583 20.85 14.05 -31.18
CA VAL A 583 20.39 13.09 -32.19
C VAL A 583 18.88 13.23 -32.42
N ASN A 584 18.42 12.94 -33.63
CA ASN A 584 17.00 12.62 -33.83
C ASN A 584 16.81 11.14 -33.47
N ILE A 585 16.44 10.88 -32.22
CA ILE A 585 16.38 9.53 -31.66
C ILE A 585 15.41 8.64 -32.47
N ASN A 586 14.33 9.23 -33.01
CA ASN A 586 13.34 8.53 -33.82
C ASN A 586 13.92 8.02 -35.16
N THR A 587 14.87 8.74 -35.77
CA THR A 587 15.52 8.31 -37.02
C THR A 587 16.35 7.03 -36.83
N LEU A 588 16.93 6.81 -35.64
CA LEU A 588 17.73 5.61 -35.36
C LEU A 588 16.93 4.32 -35.44
N TYR A 589 15.61 4.39 -35.17
CA TYR A 589 14.70 3.25 -35.26
C TYR A 589 14.23 2.94 -36.69
N THR A 590 14.70 3.68 -37.72
CA THR A 590 14.39 3.32 -39.11
C THR A 590 15.21 2.11 -39.56
N VAL A 591 14.62 1.21 -40.35
CA VAL A 591 15.27 0.00 -40.89
C VAL A 591 16.59 0.34 -41.60
N ASN A 592 16.60 1.40 -42.41
CA ASN A 592 17.79 1.86 -43.11
C ASN A 592 18.88 2.31 -42.13
N LYS A 593 18.53 3.12 -41.12
CA LYS A 593 19.53 3.59 -40.16
C LYS A 593 20.10 2.47 -39.30
N GLN A 594 19.25 1.51 -38.90
CA GLN A 594 19.71 0.31 -38.20
C GLN A 594 20.69 -0.51 -39.06
N ARG A 595 20.44 -0.67 -40.36
CA ARG A 595 21.36 -1.35 -41.28
C ARG A 595 22.69 -0.63 -41.42
N GLU A 596 22.68 0.69 -41.62
CA GLU A 596 23.91 1.51 -41.65
C GLU A 596 24.73 1.31 -40.36
N THR A 597 24.09 1.48 -39.20
CA THR A 597 24.75 1.39 -37.90
C THR A 597 25.26 -0.03 -37.61
N MET A 598 24.49 -1.07 -37.94
CA MET A 598 24.94 -2.47 -37.80
C MET A 598 26.07 -2.80 -38.78
N ALA A 599 26.07 -2.27 -40.01
CA ALA A 599 27.14 -2.53 -40.97
C ALA A 599 28.48 -1.96 -40.48
N LEU A 600 28.46 -0.80 -39.81
CA LEU A 600 29.63 -0.21 -39.14
C LEU A 600 30.08 -1.06 -37.94
N LEU A 601 29.16 -1.45 -37.05
CA LEU A 601 29.47 -2.24 -35.84
C LEU A 601 30.02 -3.64 -36.17
N LEU A 602 29.51 -4.27 -37.22
CA LEU A 602 29.82 -5.64 -37.63
C LEU A 602 30.78 -5.72 -38.82
N ASN A 603 31.30 -4.57 -39.29
CA ASN A 603 32.15 -4.44 -40.47
C ASN A 603 31.63 -5.22 -41.70
N SER A 604 30.30 -5.26 -41.90
CA SER A 604 29.65 -6.11 -42.90
C SER A 604 28.21 -5.67 -43.19
N GLN A 605 27.98 -5.13 -44.38
CA GLN A 605 26.64 -4.77 -44.86
C GLN A 605 25.75 -6.00 -45.05
N SER A 606 26.28 -7.09 -45.62
CA SER A 606 25.51 -8.31 -45.85
C SER A 606 25.05 -8.96 -44.54
N ARG A 607 25.87 -8.87 -43.46
CA ARG A 607 25.46 -9.32 -42.12
C ARG A 607 24.35 -8.43 -41.55
N ALA A 608 24.47 -7.10 -41.71
CA ALA A 608 23.45 -6.15 -41.28
C ALA A 608 22.10 -6.36 -42.00
N ASP A 609 22.11 -6.63 -43.30
CA ASP A 609 20.89 -6.86 -44.09
C ASP A 609 20.17 -8.18 -43.75
N VAL A 610 20.90 -9.17 -43.21
CA VAL A 610 20.35 -10.43 -42.71
C VAL A 610 19.74 -10.26 -41.31
N LEU A 611 20.39 -9.49 -40.44
CA LEU A 611 19.93 -9.22 -39.07
C LEU A 611 18.78 -8.21 -39.03
N VAL A 612 18.79 -7.20 -39.90
CA VAL A 612 17.74 -6.18 -40.00
C VAL A 612 17.16 -6.26 -41.40
N GLN A 613 15.89 -6.68 -41.51
CA GLN A 613 15.26 -7.00 -42.78
C GLN A 613 14.25 -5.92 -43.18
N ASN A 614 12.99 -6.01 -42.75
CA ASN A 614 11.97 -5.02 -43.09
C ASN A 614 10.81 -5.01 -42.08
N THR A 615 9.90 -4.06 -42.24
CA THR A 615 8.73 -3.91 -41.39
C THR A 615 7.67 -5.01 -41.60
N THR A 616 7.58 -5.60 -42.80
CA THR A 616 6.58 -6.61 -43.16
C THR A 616 6.82 -7.95 -42.47
N ASN A 617 8.09 -8.34 -42.29
CA ASN A 617 8.45 -9.60 -41.61
C ASN A 617 8.83 -9.43 -40.12
N GLY A 618 8.77 -8.21 -39.58
CA GLY A 618 9.00 -7.95 -38.16
C GLY A 618 10.44 -8.08 -37.68
N ILE A 619 11.42 -8.22 -38.59
CA ILE A 619 12.83 -8.39 -38.22
C ILE A 619 13.56 -7.03 -38.29
N TYR A 620 13.32 -6.22 -37.26
CA TYR A 620 13.97 -4.93 -37.00
C TYR A 620 13.78 -4.55 -35.52
N MET A 621 14.57 -3.63 -34.99
CA MET A 621 14.33 -3.07 -33.65
C MET A 621 13.26 -1.98 -33.71
N ALA A 622 12.13 -2.20 -33.03
CA ALA A 622 11.11 -1.21 -32.78
C ALA A 622 11.39 -0.40 -31.51
N ARG A 623 10.61 0.67 -31.33
CA ARG A 623 10.52 1.46 -30.10
C ARG A 623 9.73 0.66 -29.07
N GLY A 624 10.42 -0.28 -28.42
CA GLY A 624 9.84 -1.16 -27.42
C GLY A 624 9.52 -0.37 -26.16
N HIS A 625 8.23 -0.33 -25.78
CA HIS A 625 7.80 0.30 -24.54
C HIS A 625 8.44 -0.42 -23.35
N ILE A 626 8.84 0.33 -22.33
CA ILE A 626 9.37 -0.25 -21.09
C ILE A 626 8.19 -0.51 -20.14
N ALA A 627 7.47 0.52 -19.69
CA ALA A 627 6.11 0.38 -19.19
C ALA A 627 5.13 0.37 -20.37
N ALA A 628 4.26 -0.64 -20.48
CA ALA A 628 3.44 -0.83 -21.66
C ALA A 628 2.34 0.24 -21.72
N ARG A 629 1.90 0.60 -22.94
CA ARG A 629 0.74 1.49 -23.11
C ARG A 629 -0.46 1.03 -22.27
N ALA A 630 -0.81 -0.25 -22.40
CA ALA A 630 -1.98 -0.84 -21.76
C ALA A 630 -1.82 -1.07 -20.24
N ASP A 631 -0.61 -0.87 -19.68
CA ASP A 631 -0.40 -0.95 -18.24
C ASP A 631 -1.00 0.28 -17.50
N PHE A 632 -1.61 1.24 -18.23
CA PHE A 632 -2.27 2.44 -17.71
C PHE A 632 -3.76 2.51 -18.08
N VAL A 633 -4.59 3.01 -17.17
CA VAL A 633 -6.06 2.86 -17.23
C VAL A 633 -6.70 3.79 -18.26
N TYR A 634 -6.43 5.10 -18.18
CA TYR A 634 -7.07 6.11 -19.01
C TYR A 634 -6.28 6.47 -20.27
N GLY A 635 -6.99 6.92 -21.30
CA GLY A 635 -6.38 7.37 -22.55
C GLY A 635 -5.30 8.43 -22.35
N THR A 636 -5.51 9.39 -21.44
CA THR A 636 -4.52 10.42 -21.10
C THR A 636 -3.20 9.83 -20.58
N GLU A 637 -3.25 8.89 -19.63
CA GLU A 637 -2.08 8.17 -19.13
C GLU A 637 -1.41 7.32 -20.22
N GLN A 638 -2.21 6.59 -21.01
CA GLN A 638 -1.76 5.77 -22.14
C GLN A 638 -1.07 6.58 -23.25
N ASN A 639 -1.27 7.89 -23.30
CA ASN A 639 -0.57 8.77 -24.23
C ASN A 639 0.76 9.25 -23.66
N ALA A 640 0.84 9.39 -22.34
CA ALA A 640 2.08 9.71 -21.63
C ALA A 640 3.15 8.61 -21.77
N THR A 641 2.80 7.39 -22.18
CA THR A 641 3.79 6.32 -22.41
C THR A 641 4.65 6.50 -23.66
N PHE A 642 4.28 7.40 -24.59
CA PHE A 642 4.96 7.61 -25.88
C PHE A 642 6.18 8.54 -25.82
N TRP A 643 6.80 8.70 -24.64
CA TRP A 643 8.12 9.33 -24.54
C TRP A 643 9.23 8.35 -24.88
N PHE A 644 10.28 8.80 -25.55
CA PHE A 644 11.50 7.99 -25.73
C PHE A 644 12.19 7.65 -24.39
N LEU A 645 11.92 8.41 -23.32
CA LEU A 645 12.26 8.04 -21.94
C LEU A 645 11.66 6.69 -21.51
N ASN A 646 10.53 6.28 -22.09
CA ASN A 646 9.87 4.99 -21.84
C ASN A 646 10.10 3.99 -23.00
N ALA A 647 11.15 4.18 -23.80
CA ALA A 647 11.48 3.31 -24.92
C ALA A 647 12.93 2.79 -24.85
N ALA A 648 13.13 1.59 -25.39
CA ALA A 648 14.44 1.10 -25.76
C ALA A 648 14.36 0.26 -27.07
N PRO A 649 15.51 -0.09 -27.68
CA PRO A 649 15.54 -0.89 -28.90
C PRO A 649 15.12 -2.34 -28.66
N GLN A 650 13.96 -2.75 -29.17
CA GLN A 650 13.42 -4.09 -28.98
C GLN A 650 13.12 -4.76 -30.32
N TRP A 651 13.59 -5.99 -30.52
CA TRP A 651 13.25 -6.75 -31.74
C TRP A 651 11.73 -6.89 -31.91
N GLN A 652 11.18 -6.51 -33.06
CA GLN A 652 9.73 -6.35 -33.21
C GLN A 652 8.96 -7.68 -33.13
N ASN A 653 9.56 -8.78 -33.57
CA ASN A 653 9.07 -10.15 -33.38
C ASN A 653 9.10 -10.62 -31.91
N PHE A 654 9.88 -9.98 -31.03
CA PHE A 654 9.81 -10.18 -29.57
C PHE A 654 8.79 -9.24 -28.93
N ASN A 655 8.91 -7.93 -29.19
CA ASN A 655 8.02 -6.86 -28.72
C ASN A 655 6.54 -7.19 -28.98
N GLY A 656 6.17 -7.41 -30.24
CA GLY A 656 4.78 -7.58 -30.68
C GLY A 656 4.21 -8.99 -30.55
N ILE A 657 4.92 -9.93 -29.91
CA ILE A 657 4.46 -11.31 -29.75
C ILE A 657 4.70 -11.79 -28.31
N ASN A 658 5.88 -12.29 -27.95
CA ASN A 658 6.09 -12.94 -26.65
C ASN A 658 6.16 -11.94 -25.49
N TRP A 659 6.60 -10.70 -25.74
CA TRP A 659 6.58 -9.64 -24.71
C TRP A 659 5.18 -9.07 -24.50
N GLU A 660 4.40 -8.86 -25.57
CA GLU A 660 3.00 -8.45 -25.48
C GLU A 660 2.17 -9.48 -24.68
N ARG A 661 2.40 -10.78 -24.93
CA ARG A 661 1.81 -11.89 -24.16
C ARG A 661 2.11 -11.81 -22.65
N VAL A 662 3.36 -11.52 -22.28
CA VAL A 662 3.76 -11.27 -20.88
C VAL A 662 2.99 -10.07 -20.32
N GLU A 663 3.02 -8.94 -21.02
CA GLU A 663 2.34 -7.71 -20.64
C GLU A 663 0.82 -7.90 -20.45
N SER A 664 0.17 -8.63 -21.34
CA SER A 664 -1.26 -8.95 -21.26
C SER A 664 -1.56 -9.87 -20.07
N SER A 665 -0.72 -10.88 -19.85
CA SER A 665 -0.85 -11.80 -18.71
C SER A 665 -0.69 -11.11 -17.36
N VAL A 666 0.18 -10.09 -17.26
CA VAL A 666 0.32 -9.26 -16.05
C VAL A 666 -0.97 -8.48 -15.79
N ARG A 667 -1.55 -7.82 -16.80
CA ARG A 667 -2.84 -7.11 -16.67
C ARG A 667 -3.97 -8.05 -16.26
N ASP A 668 -4.04 -9.24 -16.85
CA ASP A 668 -5.00 -10.29 -16.49
C ASP A 668 -4.80 -10.80 -15.05
N PHE A 669 -3.55 -10.96 -14.60
CA PHE A 669 -3.21 -11.40 -13.25
C PHE A 669 -3.67 -10.41 -12.19
N VAL A 670 -3.43 -9.11 -12.43
CA VAL A 670 -3.86 -8.03 -11.54
C VAL A 670 -5.37 -7.82 -11.62
N GLY A 671 -5.96 -7.76 -12.82
CA GLY A 671 -7.41 -7.54 -12.98
C GLY A 671 -8.30 -8.60 -12.33
N LYS A 672 -7.82 -9.84 -12.21
CA LYS A 672 -8.54 -10.93 -11.52
C LYS A 672 -8.39 -10.88 -9.98
N ARG A 673 -7.78 -9.84 -9.41
CA ARG A 673 -7.42 -9.73 -7.97
C ARG A 673 -7.62 -8.29 -7.47
N ASP A 674 -8.01 -8.11 -6.20
CA ASP A 674 -7.95 -6.80 -5.53
C ASP A 674 -6.52 -6.60 -4.99
N LEU A 675 -5.57 -6.41 -5.91
CA LEU A 675 -4.13 -6.40 -5.66
C LEU A 675 -3.50 -5.11 -6.19
N GLU A 676 -2.78 -4.40 -5.33
CA GLU A 676 -1.97 -3.24 -5.67
C GLU A 676 -0.52 -3.70 -5.89
N LEU A 677 0.06 -3.38 -7.05
CA LEU A 677 1.46 -3.70 -7.38
C LEU A 677 2.24 -2.43 -7.70
N THR A 678 3.42 -2.30 -7.10
CA THR A 678 4.48 -1.44 -7.65
C THR A 678 5.24 -2.24 -8.70
N VAL A 679 5.28 -1.71 -9.92
CA VAL A 679 5.86 -2.40 -11.08
C VAL A 679 7.09 -1.65 -11.58
N TYR A 680 8.22 -2.35 -11.60
CA TYR A 680 9.48 -1.88 -12.19
C TYR A 680 9.68 -2.62 -13.51
N SER A 681 9.28 -1.99 -14.62
CA SER A 681 9.66 -2.48 -15.95
C SER A 681 11.01 -1.88 -16.31
N GLY A 682 11.92 -2.62 -16.94
CA GLY A 682 13.26 -2.08 -17.22
C GLY A 682 14.07 -2.87 -18.22
N THR A 683 15.32 -2.43 -18.41
CA THR A 683 16.24 -3.03 -19.36
C THR A 683 17.62 -3.25 -18.74
N TYR A 684 18.34 -4.28 -19.19
CA TYR A 684 19.66 -4.62 -18.67
C TYR A 684 20.61 -5.09 -19.78
N GLY A 685 21.90 -4.83 -19.59
CA GLY A 685 22.99 -5.22 -20.49
C GLY A 685 22.91 -4.61 -21.90
N VAL A 686 23.86 -4.93 -22.76
CA VAL A 686 23.83 -4.60 -24.19
C VAL A 686 23.94 -5.90 -24.98
N GLN A 687 22.99 -6.13 -25.90
CA GLN A 687 23.01 -7.36 -26.69
C GLN A 687 24.20 -7.37 -27.65
N LYS A 688 24.63 -8.58 -28.03
CA LYS A 688 25.74 -8.76 -28.97
C LYS A 688 25.30 -9.57 -30.20
N GLN A 689 25.89 -9.24 -31.34
CA GLN A 689 25.74 -10.00 -32.59
C GLN A 689 27.11 -10.38 -33.13
N ALA A 690 27.22 -11.58 -33.69
CA ALA A 690 28.42 -12.03 -34.39
C ALA A 690 28.63 -11.22 -35.68
N ASP A 691 29.83 -10.68 -35.85
CA ASP A 691 30.31 -10.02 -37.06
C ASP A 691 30.67 -11.02 -38.18
N GLY A 692 31.21 -10.53 -39.29
CA GLY A 692 31.57 -11.36 -40.44
C GLY A 692 32.63 -12.45 -40.16
N ASN A 693 33.39 -12.33 -39.07
CA ASN A 693 34.41 -13.30 -38.65
C ASN A 693 33.94 -14.21 -37.51
N GLY A 694 32.75 -13.96 -36.95
CA GLY A 694 32.21 -14.68 -35.79
C GLY A 694 32.46 -14.00 -34.43
N ASP A 695 33.14 -12.85 -34.39
CA ASP A 695 33.37 -12.11 -33.14
C ASP A 695 32.09 -11.37 -32.72
N TYR A 696 31.75 -11.43 -31.43
CA TYR A 696 30.54 -10.80 -30.91
C TYR A 696 30.74 -9.32 -30.59
N ARG A 697 30.02 -8.44 -31.28
CA ARG A 697 30.03 -6.97 -31.10
C ARG A 697 28.75 -6.50 -30.43
N GLU A 698 28.86 -5.54 -29.51
CA GLU A 698 27.72 -4.89 -28.86
C GLU A 698 26.92 -4.03 -29.85
N ILE A 699 25.59 -4.04 -29.71
CA ILE A 699 24.70 -3.27 -30.57
C ILE A 699 24.25 -1.97 -29.90
N TRP A 700 24.57 -0.87 -30.56
CA TRP A 700 24.24 0.51 -30.17
C TRP A 700 23.53 1.18 -31.35
N LEU A 701 22.42 1.87 -31.12
CA LEU A 701 21.69 2.53 -32.21
C LEU A 701 22.30 3.87 -32.61
N ASP A 702 22.96 4.56 -31.67
CA ASP A 702 23.74 5.76 -31.92
C ASP A 702 25.23 5.45 -31.74
N PHE A 703 25.90 5.11 -32.84
CA PHE A 703 27.30 4.72 -32.88
C PHE A 703 28.09 5.57 -33.87
N ASP A 704 29.26 6.04 -33.44
CA ASP A 704 30.26 6.63 -34.32
C ASP A 704 31.66 6.11 -33.94
N PRO A 705 32.34 5.33 -34.80
CA PRO A 705 33.67 4.80 -34.51
C PRO A 705 34.77 5.87 -34.55
N THR A 706 34.52 7.02 -35.17
CA THR A 706 35.48 8.15 -35.30
C THR A 706 35.52 8.98 -34.02
N GLU A 707 34.33 9.26 -33.47
CA GLU A 707 34.16 10.01 -32.22
C GLU A 707 34.23 9.10 -30.97
N GLY A 708 34.20 7.78 -31.16
CA GLY A 708 34.07 6.79 -30.08
C GLY A 708 32.67 6.77 -29.44
N ARG A 709 31.68 7.43 -30.06
CA ARG A 709 30.34 7.64 -29.53
C ARG A 709 29.54 6.33 -29.48
N ARG A 710 28.94 6.05 -28.32
CA ARG A 710 28.08 4.88 -28.05
C ARG A 710 26.91 5.30 -27.17
N ARG A 711 25.73 5.46 -27.76
CA ARG A 711 24.47 5.80 -27.05
C ARG A 711 23.31 5.00 -27.62
N ALA A 712 22.16 5.03 -26.96
CA ALA A 712 20.99 4.21 -27.23
C ALA A 712 21.36 2.71 -27.36
N PRO A 713 21.84 2.07 -26.28
CA PRO A 713 22.18 0.64 -26.29
C PRO A 713 20.95 -0.18 -26.68
N ALA A 714 21.13 -1.19 -27.51
CA ALA A 714 20.11 -2.21 -27.70
C ALA A 714 20.21 -3.20 -26.52
N PRO A 715 19.26 -3.21 -25.57
CA PRO A 715 19.42 -3.96 -24.34
C PRO A 715 19.48 -5.45 -24.59
N MET A 716 20.19 -6.14 -23.71
CA MET A 716 20.30 -7.59 -23.69
C MET A 716 19.02 -8.25 -23.17
N LEU A 717 18.44 -7.68 -22.11
CA LEU A 717 17.21 -8.14 -21.45
C LEU A 717 16.21 -6.99 -21.32
N TYR A 718 14.93 -7.33 -21.47
CA TYR A 718 13.80 -6.60 -20.89
C TYR A 718 13.34 -7.33 -19.64
N TYR A 719 12.88 -6.61 -18.62
CA TYR A 719 12.32 -7.22 -17.41
C TYR A 719 11.10 -6.48 -16.86
N LYS A 720 10.28 -7.18 -16.09
CA LYS A 720 9.27 -6.61 -15.19
C LYS A 720 9.40 -7.25 -13.82
N ILE A 721 9.65 -6.44 -12.80
CA ILE A 721 9.51 -6.85 -11.40
C ILE A 721 8.13 -6.41 -10.93
N LEU A 722 7.29 -7.38 -10.58
CA LEU A 722 6.02 -7.16 -9.90
C LEU A 722 6.25 -7.23 -8.40
N HIS A 723 5.84 -6.21 -7.65
CA HIS A 723 6.00 -6.16 -6.20
C HIS A 723 4.71 -5.75 -5.49
N ASP A 724 4.14 -6.71 -4.74
CA ASP A 724 3.11 -6.48 -3.73
C ASP A 724 3.82 -6.09 -2.43
N GLU A 725 3.82 -4.78 -2.14
CA GLU A 725 4.43 -4.20 -0.96
C GLU A 725 3.74 -4.63 0.34
N ALA A 726 2.41 -4.85 0.31
CA ALA A 726 1.63 -5.19 1.50
C ALA A 726 1.91 -6.63 1.98
N ALA A 727 2.04 -7.57 1.04
CA ALA A 727 2.41 -8.95 1.36
C ALA A 727 3.92 -9.20 1.39
N ASN A 728 4.74 -8.20 1.02
CA ASN A 728 6.16 -8.32 0.65
C ASN A 728 6.41 -9.53 -0.26
N SER A 729 5.70 -9.56 -1.40
CA SER A 729 5.84 -10.62 -2.40
C SER A 729 6.11 -10.07 -3.79
N GLY A 730 6.84 -10.84 -4.59
CA GLY A 730 7.20 -10.38 -5.93
C GLY A 730 7.76 -11.47 -6.82
N ILE A 731 7.83 -11.15 -8.11
CA ILE A 731 8.40 -12.00 -9.15
C ILE A 731 9.08 -11.12 -10.20
N ALA A 732 10.24 -11.56 -10.68
CA ALA A 732 10.91 -10.94 -11.83
C ALA A 732 10.61 -11.77 -13.07
N ILE A 733 10.02 -11.15 -14.09
CA ILE A 733 9.79 -11.74 -15.42
C ILE A 733 10.80 -11.12 -16.37
N VAL A 734 11.46 -11.94 -17.19
CA VAL A 734 12.59 -11.51 -18.01
C VAL A 734 12.44 -12.03 -19.44
N GLY A 735 12.62 -11.15 -20.41
CA GLY A 735 12.60 -11.45 -21.85
C GLY A 735 13.94 -11.14 -22.49
N VAL A 736 14.43 -12.08 -23.29
CA VAL A 736 15.72 -12.02 -23.98
C VAL A 736 15.54 -11.29 -25.30
N ASN A 737 16.08 -10.08 -25.38
CA ASN A 737 15.97 -9.21 -26.55
C ASN A 737 17.03 -9.55 -27.60
N ASN A 738 17.19 -10.83 -27.94
CA ASN A 738 18.07 -11.26 -29.03
C ASN A 738 17.49 -12.49 -29.74
N VAL A 739 16.93 -12.26 -30.93
CA VAL A 739 16.21 -13.27 -31.73
C VAL A 739 17.10 -13.97 -32.77
N HIS A 740 18.39 -13.68 -32.78
CA HIS A 740 19.36 -14.14 -33.79
C HIS A 740 20.42 -15.10 -33.25
N VAL A 741 20.44 -15.33 -31.93
CA VAL A 741 21.42 -16.17 -31.26
C VAL A 741 20.87 -17.57 -30.99
N PRO A 742 21.72 -18.61 -31.01
CA PRO A 742 21.31 -19.98 -30.72
C PRO A 742 20.94 -20.14 -29.24
N ILE A 743 20.08 -21.11 -28.92
CA ILE A 743 19.54 -21.32 -27.57
C ILE A 743 20.65 -21.63 -26.55
N GLU A 744 21.73 -22.29 -26.96
CA GLU A 744 22.90 -22.59 -26.12
C GLU A 744 23.60 -21.32 -25.64
N LEU A 745 23.59 -20.25 -26.44
CA LEU A 745 24.13 -18.95 -26.06
C LEU A 745 23.19 -18.21 -25.12
N ILE A 746 21.87 -18.32 -25.35
CA ILE A 746 20.85 -17.75 -24.46
C ILE A 746 20.94 -18.36 -23.06
N LEU A 747 20.98 -19.69 -22.97
CA LEU A 747 21.06 -20.40 -21.69
C LEU A 747 22.37 -20.13 -20.94
N ARG A 748 23.47 -19.85 -21.66
CA ARG A 748 24.79 -19.56 -21.05
C ARG A 748 24.95 -18.12 -20.60
N GLU A 749 24.48 -17.16 -21.39
CA GLU A 749 24.81 -15.74 -21.19
C GLU A 749 23.61 -14.86 -20.86
N TYR A 750 22.38 -15.25 -21.23
CA TYR A 750 21.18 -14.42 -21.09
C TYR A 750 20.24 -14.85 -19.95
N VAL A 751 20.33 -16.11 -19.48
CA VAL A 751 19.60 -16.58 -18.29
C VAL A 751 20.43 -16.28 -17.04
N VAL A 752 20.23 -15.09 -16.46
CA VAL A 752 21.11 -14.55 -15.41
C VAL A 752 20.80 -15.07 -14.00
N CYS A 753 19.65 -15.70 -13.82
CA CYS A 753 19.17 -16.24 -12.54
C CYS A 753 18.42 -17.56 -12.79
N LYS A 754 18.17 -18.32 -11.71
CA LYS A 754 17.47 -19.60 -11.79
C LYS A 754 16.06 -19.41 -12.39
N ASP A 755 15.85 -19.99 -13.58
CA ASP A 755 14.54 -20.03 -14.22
C ASP A 755 13.53 -20.80 -13.35
N ILE A 756 12.42 -20.13 -13.03
CA ILE A 756 11.23 -20.69 -12.36
C ILE A 756 9.98 -20.58 -13.24
N GLY A 757 10.12 -20.23 -14.52
CA GLY A 757 9.01 -19.97 -15.45
C GLY A 757 8.04 -21.14 -15.62
N ASP A 758 8.49 -22.39 -15.49
CA ASP A 758 7.61 -23.58 -15.48
C ASP A 758 6.66 -23.64 -14.27
N GLN A 759 6.91 -22.82 -13.23
CA GLN A 759 6.06 -22.71 -12.03
C GLN A 759 5.06 -21.54 -12.14
N VAL A 760 5.09 -20.78 -13.24
CA VAL A 760 4.33 -19.54 -13.44
C VAL A 760 3.20 -19.78 -14.44
N GLU A 761 2.19 -20.54 -13.99
CA GLU A 761 1.05 -21.00 -14.80
C GLU A 761 0.13 -19.89 -15.32
N TRP A 762 0.26 -18.65 -14.82
CA TRP A 762 -0.65 -17.55 -15.13
C TRP A 762 -0.22 -16.69 -16.33
N ILE A 763 0.90 -17.01 -16.99
CA ILE A 763 1.40 -16.30 -18.17
C ILE A 763 1.25 -17.14 -19.45
N ASP A 764 0.55 -16.59 -20.45
CA ASP A 764 0.33 -17.22 -21.76
C ASP A 764 1.46 -16.89 -22.76
N TRP A 765 2.66 -17.41 -22.48
CA TRP A 765 3.91 -17.18 -23.21
C TRP A 765 4.45 -18.42 -23.94
N GLU A 766 5.25 -18.20 -24.98
CA GLU A 766 6.05 -19.22 -25.65
C GLU A 766 7.51 -19.15 -25.14
N ARG A 767 7.73 -19.49 -23.85
CA ARG A 767 8.99 -19.26 -23.12
C ARG A 767 10.26 -19.59 -23.91
N THR A 768 10.30 -20.74 -24.56
CA THR A 768 11.51 -21.25 -25.22
C THR A 768 11.65 -20.87 -26.69
N ASN A 769 10.71 -20.12 -27.27
CA ASN A 769 10.72 -19.77 -28.69
C ASN A 769 11.64 -18.56 -28.97
N VAL A 770 12.91 -18.86 -29.24
CA VAL A 770 13.96 -17.85 -29.52
C VAL A 770 13.61 -16.91 -30.68
N THR A 771 12.81 -17.37 -31.65
CA THR A 771 12.46 -16.58 -32.84
C THR A 771 11.47 -15.45 -32.56
N ILE A 772 10.87 -15.43 -31.37
CA ILE A 772 9.99 -14.38 -30.84
C ILE A 772 10.46 -13.91 -29.45
N GLY A 773 11.74 -14.11 -29.14
CA GLY A 773 12.37 -13.78 -27.86
C GLY A 773 12.09 -14.84 -26.78
N TYR A 774 13.16 -15.36 -26.19
CA TYR A 774 13.09 -16.31 -25.08
C TYR A 774 12.65 -15.60 -23.79
N CYS A 775 11.72 -16.17 -23.02
CA CYS A 775 11.19 -15.59 -21.78
C CYS A 775 11.31 -16.56 -20.60
N TYR A 776 11.66 -16.04 -19.43
CA TYR A 776 11.81 -16.79 -18.19
C TYR A 776 11.36 -15.95 -16.98
N ALA A 777 11.32 -16.57 -15.80
CA ALA A 777 11.06 -15.86 -14.55
C ALA A 777 12.05 -16.25 -13.45
N CYS A 778 12.22 -15.37 -12.47
CA CYS A 778 13.11 -15.54 -11.33
C CYS A 778 12.46 -15.01 -10.04
N GLU A 779 12.94 -15.50 -8.91
CA GLU A 779 12.77 -14.81 -7.64
C GLU A 779 13.48 -13.46 -7.68
N VAL A 780 12.83 -12.40 -7.18
CA VAL A 780 13.32 -11.01 -7.27
C VAL A 780 14.72 -10.86 -6.66
N ASN A 781 14.97 -11.46 -5.49
CA ASN A 781 16.28 -11.35 -4.82
C ASN A 781 17.42 -12.01 -5.63
N ALA A 782 17.12 -13.11 -6.33
CA ALA A 782 18.09 -13.78 -7.21
C ALA A 782 18.38 -12.95 -8.46
N PHE A 783 17.35 -12.36 -9.08
CA PHE A 783 17.51 -11.44 -10.21
C PHE A 783 18.32 -10.19 -9.82
N ASN A 784 17.99 -9.55 -8.69
CA ASN A 784 18.70 -8.39 -8.14
C ASN A 784 20.18 -8.69 -7.81
N THR A 785 20.49 -9.93 -7.43
CA THR A 785 21.87 -10.37 -7.19
C THR A 785 22.64 -10.50 -8.51
N ALA A 786 21.98 -10.92 -9.58
CA ALA A 786 22.58 -11.18 -10.88
C ALA A 786 22.81 -9.92 -11.74
N ILE A 787 21.84 -8.98 -11.75
CA ILE A 787 21.91 -7.76 -12.58
C ILE A 787 22.37 -6.51 -11.82
N GLY A 788 22.63 -6.63 -10.52
CA GLY A 788 22.89 -5.50 -9.64
C GLY A 788 21.63 -4.73 -9.26
N LYS A 789 21.79 -3.47 -8.86
CA LYS A 789 20.72 -2.65 -8.26
C LYS A 789 20.45 -1.34 -9.03
N PRO A 790 19.98 -1.40 -10.29
CA PRO A 790 19.59 -0.21 -11.04
C PRO A 790 18.24 0.37 -10.58
N HIS A 791 17.39 -0.45 -9.95
CA HIS A 791 16.14 -0.07 -9.27
C HIS A 791 16.31 -0.12 -7.74
N PRO A 792 15.36 0.43 -6.94
CA PRO A 792 15.42 0.42 -5.48
C PRO A 792 15.68 -0.96 -4.86
N GLN A 793 16.15 -0.98 -3.61
CA GLN A 793 16.52 -2.19 -2.88
C GLN A 793 15.30 -3.02 -2.46
N LEU A 794 14.66 -3.69 -3.41
CA LEU A 794 13.61 -4.67 -3.16
C LEU A 794 14.22 -5.91 -2.52
N ASN A 795 13.85 -6.18 -1.25
CA ASN A 795 14.17 -7.41 -0.53
C ASN A 795 12.86 -8.17 -0.26
N VAL A 796 12.51 -9.01 -1.23
CA VAL A 796 11.21 -9.67 -1.32
C VAL A 796 11.19 -10.91 -0.41
N ALA A 797 10.17 -11.04 0.44
CA ALA A 797 10.10 -12.15 1.40
C ALA A 797 9.55 -13.46 0.82
N LYS A 798 8.74 -13.40 -0.25
CA LYS A 798 8.13 -14.59 -0.87
C LYS A 798 7.83 -14.38 -2.36
N LEU A 799 7.80 -15.47 -3.13
CA LEU A 799 7.41 -15.43 -4.54
C LEU A 799 5.94 -14.99 -4.69
N LEU A 800 5.68 -14.06 -5.62
CA LEU A 800 4.32 -13.72 -6.06
C LEU A 800 3.77 -14.88 -6.93
N THR A 801 2.78 -15.60 -6.41
CA THR A 801 2.23 -16.81 -7.03
C THR A 801 0.74 -16.65 -7.34
N SER A 802 0.17 -17.57 -8.11
CA SER A 802 -1.26 -17.63 -8.43
C SER A 802 -2.18 -17.93 -7.24
N ALA A 803 -1.62 -18.33 -6.08
CA ALA A 803 -2.28 -19.09 -5.03
C ALA A 803 -3.29 -18.31 -4.16
N GLY A 804 -4.49 -18.06 -4.72
CA GLY A 804 -5.72 -17.82 -3.96
C GLY A 804 -6.41 -19.11 -3.44
N ARG A 805 -5.81 -20.29 -3.69
CA ARG A 805 -6.21 -21.57 -3.12
C ARG A 805 -4.96 -22.33 -2.68
N ARG A 806 -4.80 -22.54 -1.37
CA ARG A 806 -3.88 -23.57 -0.86
C ARG A 806 -4.50 -24.94 -1.10
N SER A 807 -3.92 -25.72 -1.99
CA SER A 807 -4.07 -27.18 -1.98
C SER A 807 -3.47 -27.71 -0.67
N THR A 808 -4.30 -28.38 0.14
CA THR A 808 -3.87 -29.02 1.39
C THR A 808 -3.07 -30.28 1.09
N PHE A 809 -1.75 -30.14 0.91
CA PHE A 809 -0.83 -31.26 1.10
C PHE A 809 -0.37 -31.30 2.54
N ALA A 810 -0.71 -32.39 3.24
CA ALA A 810 -0.47 -32.54 4.67
C ALA A 810 1.03 -32.73 4.96
N LEU A 811 1.59 -31.89 5.85
CA LEU A 811 2.85 -32.20 6.51
C LEU A 811 2.64 -33.28 7.58
N VAL A 812 2.72 -34.55 7.17
CA VAL A 812 2.94 -35.69 8.07
C VAL A 812 4.40 -36.14 7.94
N ALA A 813 5.34 -35.29 8.35
CA ALA A 813 6.76 -35.63 8.50
C ALA A 813 7.53 -34.52 9.23
N LEU A 814 7.41 -34.39 10.57
CA LEU A 814 8.40 -33.69 11.42
C LEU A 814 8.16 -33.86 12.95
N PHE A 815 7.90 -35.09 13.41
CA PHE A 815 7.94 -35.44 14.86
C PHE A 815 8.52 -36.84 15.12
N ALA A 816 9.61 -37.18 14.41
CA ALA A 816 10.37 -38.41 14.62
C ALA A 816 11.87 -38.12 14.58
N GLY A 817 12.37 -37.38 15.58
CA GLY A 817 13.78 -36.97 15.57
C GLY A 817 14.19 -35.97 16.65
N LEU A 818 13.89 -36.26 17.92
CA LEU A 818 14.67 -35.82 19.10
C LEU A 818 13.98 -36.33 20.39
N GLY A 819 14.54 -37.37 21.00
CA GLY A 819 14.06 -37.88 22.28
C GLY A 819 14.07 -39.40 22.43
N LEU A 820 15.26 -40.02 22.47
CA LEU A 820 15.58 -41.12 23.41
C LEU A 820 17.07 -41.50 23.37
N HIS A 821 17.88 -40.78 24.15
CA HIS A 821 19.13 -41.30 24.71
C HIS A 821 19.19 -40.93 26.18
N VAL A 822 19.72 -41.85 27.02
CA VAL A 822 19.57 -41.89 28.50
C VAL A 822 18.11 -42.21 28.90
N VAL A 823 17.75 -43.45 29.26
CA VAL A 823 18.04 -44.12 30.55
C VAL A 823 18.20 -45.65 30.38
N LEU A 824 18.84 -46.25 31.39
CA LEU A 824 19.37 -47.60 31.53
C LEU A 824 18.49 -48.81 31.11
N ALA A 825 19.23 -49.84 30.70
CA ALA A 825 18.98 -51.28 30.78
C ALA A 825 18.00 -51.80 31.85
N VAL A 826 17.27 -52.88 31.52
CA VAL A 826 17.30 -54.20 32.21
C VAL A 826 16.29 -55.19 31.58
N VAL A 827 16.74 -56.43 31.33
CA VAL A 827 15.98 -57.68 31.04
C VAL A 827 15.06 -57.74 29.79
N ARG A 828 15.58 -58.44 28.76
CA ARG A 828 14.80 -59.37 27.91
C ARG A 828 15.02 -60.79 28.45
N SER A 829 13.94 -61.54 28.75
CA SER A 829 13.89 -62.99 28.49
C SER A 829 12.49 -63.61 28.72
N THR A 830 11.82 -63.92 27.61
CA THR A 830 11.08 -65.17 27.33
C THR A 830 10.12 -65.80 28.36
N LEU A 831 8.84 -65.89 27.96
CA LEU A 831 7.89 -67.03 28.07
C LEU A 831 6.78 -66.69 27.04
N ARG A 832 6.60 -67.31 25.86
CA ARG A 832 6.40 -68.71 25.43
C ARG A 832 5.00 -69.27 25.77
N PHE A 833 4.32 -69.79 24.73
CA PHE A 833 2.97 -70.40 24.67
C PHE A 833 1.77 -69.41 24.68
N GLY A 834 0.73 -69.62 23.86
CA GLY A 834 0.54 -70.65 22.83
C GLY A 834 -0.80 -70.56 22.10
N ALA A 835 -1.06 -71.56 21.23
CA ALA A 835 -2.15 -71.66 20.23
C ALA A 835 -1.95 -70.79 18.97
#